data_AF-A0A367EIE2-F1
#
_entry.id   AF-A0A367EIE2-F1
#
_cell.length_a   1.000
_cell.length_b   1.000
_cell.length_c   1.000
_cell.angle_alpha   90.00
_cell.angle_beta   90.00
_cell.angle_gamma   90.00
#
_symmetry.space_group_name_H-M   'P 1'
#
loop_
_entity.id
_entity.type
_entity.pdbx_description
1 polymer ?
#
loop_
_entity_poly.entity_id
_entity_poly.type
_entity_poly.pdbx_seq_one_letter_code
_entity_poly.pdbx_strand_id
1 'polypeptide(L)'
;MTRRDREVLSFTFDGRPYEGRQGDTLAAALLANGVRRVATSVTLGRPRGIFGAWTEDPTAVVQIDRPFPEPMVQATTIPLHDGLAASSLAGRGRLSPDPDPARYDATHAHCDVLVVGAGPAGLTAALNAARAGARVILADDRPEVGGSLPDTGEPVEGRPGVEWARAAAGSYVALPDTRLLTRTSVVGYYDHNYLVAVERRGERAVTRERVWRIRAGRVVLATGAHERPIAFAGNDLPGVMLASAARAYVNRYGVVPGRRAAVFTTGGGSGDAAHDAARDLAAAGVEIAEIVDARQGGLVTGVRGDGEVRAVLIGRPGGPAREVEADLLLVSGGWNPVVHLFAQAGGELRYDDRIAAFVPGRPPEGGQSVQVIGAARGVFTTAGCVAEGLAATSPPDLPSTVTRSSRESRVPVDASAPGDAPAREDAGPSGEAGAQPLWLVPADDYTTHFVDLQRDVTVADLQGATSAGLRSVEHVKRYTTAGTAHDQGKTSGTLTSAVIAHLLGVDVGALGTTTFRAPYVPVSFATLAGRDRGALHDPVRVTAMHDRHVERNAVFENVGQWKRPRYYPLPGEDMEAAVLRECRAVREAAGVLDASTLGKIDVRGPDAAELLDRLYTNMISTLKVGAIRYGVMCRADGMVFDDGTVIRLAPDHFLVTTTTGNAAAVLDWMEEWLQTEWPDLRARCTSVTEQWATVALAGPGSRAVLAALAPALAVDAESFPFMTWRDTEVAGIEARVCRISFSGELAYEINVSWWYGQALWDAVLATGTVTPYGTEAMHVLRAEKGYPIIGQDTDGTVTPADLGMDWIVSKKKPDFVGKRSHARADTARPDRRRLVGLLPEDPDVLLPEGGQVISTGHLPPPPVPMLGHVTSSYRSAALGRTFALALVAGGGNRLGDRLYVPVNDTLIPVTVAHHVLYDPESTRRDG
;
A
#
# COMPACT_ATOMS: atom_id res chain seq x y z
N MET A 1 -27.35 21.63 -25.98
CA MET A 1 -27.04 22.83 -25.16
C MET A 1 -25.68 23.34 -25.60
N THR A 2 -25.58 24.57 -26.06
CA THR A 2 -24.33 25.14 -26.59
C THR A 2 -23.41 25.55 -25.45
N ARG A 3 -22.10 25.68 -25.68
CA ARG A 3 -21.13 26.11 -24.65
C ARG A 3 -21.52 27.46 -24.00
N ARG A 4 -22.15 28.36 -24.77
CA ARG A 4 -22.62 29.68 -24.30
C ARG A 4 -23.76 29.60 -23.27
N ASP A 5 -24.55 28.53 -23.32
CA ASP A 5 -25.69 28.33 -22.42
C ASP A 5 -25.26 27.79 -21.04
N ARG A 6 -24.00 27.40 -20.89
CA ARG A 6 -23.47 26.83 -19.65
C ARG A 6 -23.09 27.93 -18.65
N GLU A 7 -23.23 27.60 -17.36
CA GLU A 7 -22.85 28.44 -16.23
C GLU A 7 -21.39 28.92 -16.36
N VAL A 8 -21.17 30.21 -16.07
CA VAL A 8 -19.85 30.84 -16.04
C VAL A 8 -19.19 30.48 -14.70
N LEU A 9 -17.94 30.03 -14.75
CA LEU A 9 -17.15 29.71 -13.57
C LEU A 9 -15.91 30.62 -13.52
N SER A 10 -15.60 31.16 -12.34
CA SER A 10 -14.39 31.96 -12.12
C SER A 10 -13.23 31.09 -11.64
N PHE A 11 -12.04 31.32 -12.16
CA PHE A 11 -10.82 30.65 -11.72
C PHE A 11 -9.60 31.57 -11.82
N THR A 12 -8.51 31.18 -11.19
CA THR A 12 -7.23 31.91 -11.24
C THR A 12 -6.13 31.00 -11.77
N PHE A 13 -5.32 31.52 -12.70
CA PHE A 13 -4.11 30.86 -13.18
C PHE A 13 -2.93 31.83 -13.15
N ASP A 14 -1.82 31.44 -12.52
CA ASP A 14 -0.64 32.31 -12.31
C ASP A 14 -1.01 33.68 -11.69
N GLY A 15 -1.93 33.65 -10.72
CA GLY A 15 -2.43 34.85 -10.02
C GLY A 15 -3.36 35.75 -10.85
N ARG A 16 -3.66 35.39 -12.11
CA ARG A 16 -4.56 36.17 -12.98
C ARG A 16 -5.96 35.54 -13.02
N PRO A 17 -7.03 36.34 -12.91
CA PRO A 17 -8.40 35.84 -12.99
C PRO A 17 -8.80 35.55 -14.45
N TYR A 18 -9.56 34.47 -14.63
CA TYR A 18 -10.11 34.02 -15.91
C TYR A 18 -11.54 33.50 -15.71
N GLU A 19 -12.27 33.41 -16.81
CA GLU A 19 -13.61 32.81 -16.85
C GLU A 19 -13.63 31.56 -17.75
N GLY A 20 -14.32 30.53 -17.29
CA GLY A 20 -14.59 29.33 -18.08
C GLY A 20 -16.06 28.92 -17.98
N ARG A 21 -16.37 27.72 -18.48
CA ARG A 21 -17.74 27.20 -18.51
C ARG A 21 -17.82 25.89 -17.74
N GLN A 22 -18.98 25.61 -17.15
CA GLN A 22 -19.24 24.31 -16.55
C GLN A 22 -18.99 23.18 -17.57
N GLY A 23 -18.26 22.14 -17.15
CA GLY A 23 -17.85 21.04 -18.02
C GLY A 23 -16.56 21.30 -18.83
N ASP A 24 -15.96 22.48 -18.75
CA ASP A 24 -14.58 22.69 -19.20
C ASP A 24 -13.61 21.95 -18.26
N THR A 25 -12.47 21.55 -18.80
CA THR A 25 -11.27 21.26 -18.01
C THR A 25 -10.45 22.55 -17.85
N LEU A 26 -9.51 22.59 -16.92
CA LEU A 26 -8.59 23.73 -16.80
C LEU A 26 -7.90 24.03 -18.13
N ALA A 27 -7.43 23.00 -18.85
CA ALA A 27 -6.81 23.17 -20.16
C ALA A 27 -7.76 23.81 -21.19
N ALA A 28 -9.01 23.33 -21.29
CA ALA A 28 -10.00 23.92 -22.20
C ALA A 28 -10.30 25.38 -21.86
N ALA A 29 -10.41 25.71 -20.56
CA ALA A 29 -10.64 27.07 -20.10
C ALA A 29 -9.43 27.99 -20.40
N LEU A 30 -8.20 27.50 -20.23
CA LEU A 30 -6.99 28.25 -20.58
C LEU A 30 -6.91 28.56 -22.08
N LEU A 31 -7.16 27.56 -22.94
CA LEU A 31 -7.22 27.77 -24.40
C LEU A 31 -8.31 28.76 -24.80
N ALA A 32 -9.49 28.68 -24.18
CA ALA A 32 -10.59 29.61 -24.44
C ALA A 32 -10.25 31.07 -24.11
N ASN A 33 -9.30 31.28 -23.19
CA ASN A 33 -8.78 32.60 -22.80
C ASN A 33 -7.46 32.97 -23.52
N GLY A 34 -7.06 32.19 -24.53
CA GLY A 34 -5.85 32.45 -25.32
C GLY A 34 -4.54 32.12 -24.59
N VAL A 35 -4.59 31.39 -23.48
CA VAL A 35 -3.40 30.96 -22.73
C VAL A 35 -2.84 29.69 -23.36
N ARG A 36 -1.78 29.83 -24.14
CA ARG A 36 -1.10 28.71 -24.84
C ARG A 36 0.12 28.17 -24.10
N ARG A 37 0.76 28.98 -23.28
CA ARG A 37 1.91 28.59 -22.45
C ARG A 37 1.41 28.26 -21.05
N VAL A 38 1.53 27.00 -20.67
CA VAL A 38 0.95 26.48 -19.41
C VAL A 38 2.03 25.96 -18.45
N ALA A 39 3.21 25.64 -18.97
CA ALA A 39 4.33 25.14 -18.20
C ALA A 39 5.65 25.48 -18.91
N THR A 40 6.76 25.18 -18.24
CA THR A 40 8.09 25.12 -18.85
C THR A 40 8.70 23.74 -18.64
N SER A 41 9.55 23.33 -19.58
CA SER A 41 10.19 22.03 -19.56
C SER A 41 11.18 21.91 -18.40
N VAL A 42 11.37 20.68 -17.90
CA VAL A 42 12.05 20.43 -16.63
C VAL A 42 13.56 20.66 -16.69
N THR A 43 14.20 20.41 -17.84
CA THR A 43 15.66 20.44 -17.99
C THR A 43 16.09 21.66 -18.80
N LEU A 44 15.39 21.93 -19.91
CA LEU A 44 15.76 22.96 -20.88
C LEU A 44 15.08 24.31 -20.64
N GLY A 45 14.10 24.39 -19.72
CA GLY A 45 13.34 25.61 -19.45
C GLY A 45 12.52 26.10 -20.65
N ARG A 46 12.25 25.22 -21.63
CA ARG A 46 11.54 25.58 -22.86
C ARG A 46 10.06 25.80 -22.58
N PRO A 47 9.41 26.81 -23.18
CA PRO A 47 7.96 27.00 -23.04
C PRO A 47 7.20 25.75 -23.50
N ARG A 48 6.19 25.31 -22.73
CA ARG A 48 5.34 24.18 -23.07
C ARG A 48 3.87 24.57 -23.06
N GLY A 49 3.15 24.02 -24.03
CA GLY A 49 1.71 24.22 -24.22
C GLY A 49 0.90 22.96 -24.00
N ILE A 50 -0.41 23.08 -24.15
CA ILE A 50 -1.32 21.94 -24.16
C ILE A 50 -1.11 21.15 -25.45
N PHE A 51 -0.93 19.84 -25.33
CA PHE A 51 -0.52 18.94 -26.42
C PHE A 51 -1.53 17.82 -26.69
N GLY A 52 -2.08 17.23 -25.62
CA GLY A 52 -3.17 16.26 -25.63
C GLY A 52 -4.48 16.87 -25.13
N ALA A 53 -5.51 16.04 -24.94
CA ALA A 53 -6.82 16.47 -24.42
C ALA A 53 -7.27 15.70 -23.17
N TRP A 54 -6.53 14.68 -22.75
CA TRP A 54 -6.80 13.92 -21.53
C TRP A 54 -5.49 13.44 -20.85
N THR A 55 -5.46 12.22 -20.32
CA THR A 55 -4.34 11.65 -19.52
C THR A 55 -3.07 11.38 -20.32
N GLU A 56 -3.14 11.44 -21.65
CA GLU A 56 -2.00 11.32 -22.56
C GLU A 56 -1.19 12.61 -22.71
N ASP A 57 -1.68 13.75 -22.22
CA ASP A 57 -0.97 15.04 -22.32
C ASP A 57 0.35 15.03 -21.51
N PRO A 58 1.52 15.22 -22.14
CA PRO A 58 2.81 15.16 -21.47
C PRO A 58 3.26 16.51 -20.88
N THR A 59 2.63 17.63 -21.20
CA THR A 59 3.21 18.97 -21.03
C THR A 59 2.43 19.89 -20.10
N ALA A 60 1.10 19.83 -20.10
CA ALA A 60 0.21 20.71 -19.36
C ALA A 60 0.02 20.27 -17.89
N VAL A 61 1.13 20.12 -17.16
CA VAL A 61 1.13 19.86 -15.72
C VAL A 61 1.16 21.16 -14.92
N VAL A 62 0.31 21.25 -13.90
CA VAL A 62 0.13 22.44 -13.06
C VAL A 62 0.19 22.09 -11.57
N GLN A 63 0.38 23.12 -10.75
CA GLN A 63 0.12 23.08 -9.31
C GLN A 63 -1.33 23.49 -9.09
N ILE A 64 -2.14 22.68 -8.41
CA ILE A 64 -3.36 23.19 -7.79
C ILE A 64 -2.96 23.88 -6.49
N ASP A 65 -3.39 25.13 -6.33
CA ASP A 65 -3.17 25.92 -5.11
C ASP A 65 -4.39 25.87 -4.20
N ARG A 66 -5.60 25.81 -4.78
CA ARG A 66 -6.88 25.69 -4.06
C ARG A 66 -7.89 24.87 -4.86
N PRO A 67 -8.79 24.12 -4.21
CA PRO A 67 -9.05 24.11 -2.76
C PRO A 67 -8.12 23.19 -1.96
N PHE A 68 -7.56 22.16 -2.61
CA PHE A 68 -6.58 21.26 -2.01
C PHE A 68 -5.28 21.38 -2.78
N PRO A 69 -4.18 21.82 -2.13
CA PRO A 69 -2.91 21.93 -2.81
C PRO A 69 -2.45 20.56 -3.34
N GLU A 70 -2.29 20.45 -4.66
CA GLU A 70 -1.95 19.19 -5.32
C GLU A 70 -0.91 19.43 -6.44
N PRO A 71 0.28 18.84 -6.34
CA PRO A 71 1.32 19.04 -7.34
C PRO A 71 1.16 18.13 -8.55
N MET A 72 1.73 18.54 -9.69
CA MET A 72 1.92 17.70 -10.88
C MET A 72 0.62 17.14 -11.47
N VAL A 73 -0.48 17.89 -11.41
CA VAL A 73 -1.77 17.46 -11.96
C VAL A 73 -1.90 17.93 -13.40
N GLN A 74 -2.42 17.09 -14.28
CA GLN A 74 -2.65 17.44 -15.69
C GLN A 74 -3.86 18.37 -15.83
N ALA A 75 -3.65 19.58 -16.36
CA ALA A 75 -4.71 20.57 -16.61
C ALA A 75 -5.83 20.02 -17.51
N THR A 76 -5.52 19.05 -18.36
CA THR A 76 -6.46 18.33 -19.22
C THR A 76 -7.44 17.44 -18.47
N THR A 77 -7.13 17.06 -17.22
CA THR A 77 -7.95 16.14 -16.40
C THR A 77 -8.65 16.82 -15.23
N ILE A 78 -8.33 18.10 -14.96
CA ILE A 78 -8.88 18.89 -13.86
C ILE A 78 -10.22 19.47 -14.30
N PRO A 79 -11.37 19.04 -13.73
CA PRO A 79 -12.65 19.66 -14.01
C PRO A 79 -12.66 21.10 -13.48
N LEU A 80 -13.09 22.05 -14.30
CA LEU A 80 -13.22 23.43 -13.85
C LEU A 80 -14.34 23.53 -12.80
N HIS A 81 -14.06 24.26 -11.72
CA HIS A 81 -15.06 24.64 -10.72
C HIS A 81 -14.78 26.06 -10.25
N ASP A 82 -15.82 26.71 -9.71
CA ASP A 82 -15.68 28.08 -9.22
C ASP A 82 -14.66 28.17 -8.07
N GLY A 83 -13.82 29.21 -8.11
CA GLY A 83 -12.77 29.46 -7.13
C GLY A 83 -11.52 28.58 -7.27
N LEU A 84 -11.40 27.76 -8.32
CA LEU A 84 -10.18 27.01 -8.62
C LEU A 84 -8.99 27.96 -8.79
N ALA A 85 -7.88 27.66 -8.13
CA ALA A 85 -6.63 28.40 -8.30
C ALA A 85 -5.51 27.41 -8.64
N ALA A 86 -4.78 27.70 -9.72
CA ALA A 86 -3.67 26.89 -10.16
C ALA A 86 -2.49 27.77 -10.63
N SER A 87 -1.30 27.19 -10.65
CA SER A 87 -0.07 27.85 -11.10
C SER A 87 0.68 26.96 -12.08
N SER A 88 1.37 27.58 -13.03
CA SER A 88 2.27 26.93 -13.96
C SER A 88 3.46 26.30 -13.24
N LEU A 89 4.03 25.26 -13.85
CA LEU A 89 5.18 24.52 -13.32
C LEU A 89 6.39 24.57 -14.27
N ALA A 90 7.58 24.50 -13.69
CA ALA A 90 8.82 24.20 -14.41
C ALA A 90 9.11 22.68 -14.39
N GLY A 91 8.08 21.89 -14.72
CA GLY A 91 8.14 20.42 -14.72
C GLY A 91 8.34 19.75 -13.34
N ARG A 92 8.38 20.52 -12.25
CA ARG A 92 8.52 20.04 -10.86
C ARG A 92 7.43 20.65 -9.99
N GLY A 93 6.62 19.80 -9.35
CA GLY A 93 5.59 20.24 -8.41
C GLY A 93 6.13 20.49 -7.00
N ARG A 94 5.29 21.08 -6.15
CA ARG A 94 5.60 21.35 -4.74
C ARG A 94 4.55 20.69 -3.84
N LEU A 95 5.01 19.92 -2.86
CA LEU A 95 4.11 19.38 -1.83
C LEU A 95 3.71 20.49 -0.87
N SER A 96 2.46 20.46 -0.42
CA SER A 96 2.01 21.32 0.69
C SER A 96 2.74 20.94 1.97
N PRO A 97 3.22 21.90 2.79
CA PRO A 97 3.64 21.61 4.15
C PRO A 97 2.43 21.31 5.07
N ASP A 98 1.23 21.76 4.68
CA ASP A 98 0.01 21.57 5.46
C ASP A 98 -0.53 20.15 5.26
N PRO A 99 -0.97 19.48 6.35
CA PRO A 99 -1.61 18.18 6.25
C PRO A 99 -2.86 18.24 5.37
N ASP A 100 -3.02 17.25 4.49
CA ASP A 100 -4.21 17.12 3.65
C ASP A 100 -5.47 16.92 4.52
N PRO A 101 -6.45 17.86 4.50
CA PRO A 101 -7.66 17.78 5.31
C PRO A 101 -8.75 16.91 4.67
N ALA A 102 -8.56 16.44 3.44
CA ALA A 102 -9.54 15.64 2.73
C ALA A 102 -9.71 14.25 3.37
N ARG A 103 -10.89 13.67 3.14
CA ARG A 103 -11.21 12.29 3.55
C ARG A 103 -11.13 11.35 2.35
N TYR A 104 -10.60 10.17 2.60
CA TYR A 104 -10.41 9.10 1.61
C TYR A 104 -10.94 7.81 2.18
N ASP A 105 -11.45 6.92 1.33
CA ASP A 105 -11.87 5.59 1.75
C ASP A 105 -11.59 4.52 0.68
N ALA A 106 -11.87 3.27 1.04
CA ALA A 106 -11.79 2.14 0.14
C ALA A 106 -13.06 1.28 0.24
N THR A 107 -13.39 0.60 -0.85
CA THR A 107 -14.48 -0.37 -0.90
C THR A 107 -14.08 -1.59 -1.71
N HIS A 108 -14.69 -2.73 -1.40
CA HIS A 108 -14.48 -3.99 -2.10
C HIS A 108 -15.75 -4.40 -2.83
N ALA A 109 -15.62 -4.84 -4.06
CA ALA A 109 -16.74 -5.25 -4.91
C ALA A 109 -16.43 -6.54 -5.65
N HIS A 110 -17.47 -7.32 -5.94
CA HIS A 110 -17.42 -8.44 -6.86
C HIS A 110 -18.40 -8.20 -8.00
N CYS A 111 -18.04 -8.62 -9.21
CA CYS A 111 -18.93 -8.63 -10.36
C CYS A 111 -18.65 -9.85 -11.24
N ASP A 112 -19.61 -10.22 -12.07
CA ASP A 112 -19.43 -11.30 -13.03
C ASP A 112 -18.64 -10.79 -14.24
N VAL A 113 -18.90 -9.56 -14.67
CA VAL A 113 -18.17 -8.86 -15.73
C VAL A 113 -17.74 -7.47 -15.28
N LEU A 114 -16.45 -7.16 -15.38
CA LEU A 114 -15.93 -5.80 -15.32
C LEU A 114 -15.61 -5.32 -16.73
N VAL A 115 -16.19 -4.21 -17.15
CA VAL A 115 -15.86 -3.53 -18.41
C VAL A 115 -15.08 -2.25 -18.08
N VAL A 116 -13.91 -2.09 -18.71
CA VAL A 116 -13.01 -0.94 -18.52
C VAL A 116 -13.01 -0.08 -19.78
N GLY A 117 -13.53 1.14 -19.68
CA GLY A 117 -13.74 2.08 -20.78
C GLY A 117 -15.20 2.10 -21.23
N ALA A 118 -15.83 3.27 -21.20
CA ALA A 118 -17.21 3.52 -21.62
C ALA A 118 -17.29 4.21 -23.00
N GLY A 119 -16.35 3.87 -23.89
CA GLY A 119 -16.47 4.16 -25.32
C GLY A 119 -17.53 3.29 -26.01
N PRO A 120 -17.73 3.43 -27.34
CA PRO A 120 -18.73 2.66 -28.08
C PRO A 120 -18.60 1.14 -27.90
N ALA A 121 -17.36 0.61 -27.87
CA ALA A 121 -17.12 -0.81 -27.64
C ALA A 121 -17.55 -1.25 -26.22
N GLY A 122 -17.12 -0.52 -25.19
CA GLY A 122 -17.37 -0.91 -23.80
C GLY A 122 -18.81 -0.68 -23.35
N LEU A 123 -19.47 0.42 -23.77
CA LEU A 123 -20.90 0.62 -23.51
C LEU A 123 -21.74 -0.51 -24.09
N THR A 124 -21.43 -0.93 -25.31
CA THR A 124 -22.14 -2.01 -25.99
C THR A 124 -21.90 -3.35 -25.28
N ALA A 125 -20.65 -3.66 -24.92
CA ALA A 125 -20.31 -4.87 -24.19
C ALA A 125 -20.97 -4.93 -22.80
N ALA A 126 -20.95 -3.83 -22.04
CA ALA A 126 -21.55 -3.75 -20.72
C ALA A 126 -23.08 -3.92 -20.78
N LEU A 127 -23.75 -3.25 -21.73
CA LEU A 127 -25.18 -3.38 -21.93
C LEU A 127 -25.57 -4.81 -22.36
N ASN A 128 -24.79 -5.44 -23.24
CA ASN A 128 -25.04 -6.81 -23.67
C ASN A 128 -24.88 -7.81 -22.51
N ALA A 129 -23.79 -7.70 -21.73
CA ALA A 129 -23.55 -8.53 -20.56
C ALA A 129 -24.66 -8.36 -19.50
N ALA A 130 -25.08 -7.13 -19.24
CA ALA A 130 -26.16 -6.83 -18.29
C ALA A 130 -27.52 -7.38 -18.76
N ARG A 131 -27.83 -7.28 -20.06
CA ARG A 131 -29.05 -7.88 -20.65
C ARG A 131 -29.06 -9.41 -20.57
N ALA A 132 -27.88 -10.03 -20.54
CA ALA A 132 -27.73 -11.46 -20.29
C ALA A 132 -27.86 -11.84 -18.79
N GLY A 133 -28.09 -10.88 -17.89
CA GLY A 133 -28.31 -11.11 -16.46
C GLY A 133 -27.05 -11.15 -15.61
N ALA A 134 -25.89 -10.75 -16.14
CA ALA A 134 -24.66 -10.67 -15.37
C ALA A 134 -24.67 -9.46 -14.42
N ARG A 135 -24.01 -9.58 -13.25
CA ARG A 135 -23.61 -8.41 -12.45
C ARG A 135 -22.47 -7.70 -13.16
N VAL A 136 -22.71 -6.47 -13.62
CA VAL A 136 -21.75 -5.72 -14.43
C VAL A 136 -21.30 -4.46 -13.70
N ILE A 137 -19.99 -4.26 -13.67
CA ILE A 137 -19.40 -2.95 -13.37
C ILE A 137 -18.82 -2.40 -14.67
N LEU A 138 -19.21 -1.19 -15.06
CA LEU A 138 -18.62 -0.43 -16.15
C LEU A 138 -17.89 0.76 -15.53
N ALA A 139 -16.56 0.81 -15.70
CA ALA A 139 -15.71 1.87 -15.16
C ALA A 139 -15.05 2.67 -16.29
N ASP A 140 -15.09 3.99 -16.18
CA ASP A 140 -14.48 4.92 -17.15
C ASP A 140 -13.86 6.12 -16.42
N ASP A 141 -12.69 6.55 -16.87
CA ASP A 141 -11.94 7.62 -16.23
C ASP A 141 -12.51 9.01 -16.55
N ARG A 142 -13.34 9.16 -17.58
CA ARG A 142 -13.94 10.44 -17.98
C ARG A 142 -15.22 10.75 -17.18
N PRO A 143 -15.59 12.03 -17.08
CA PRO A 143 -16.84 12.45 -16.43
C PRO A 143 -18.12 11.98 -17.12
N GLU A 144 -18.09 11.87 -18.44
CA GLU A 144 -19.22 11.50 -19.29
C GLU A 144 -18.87 10.25 -20.10
N VAL A 145 -19.83 9.35 -20.26
CA VAL A 145 -19.73 8.17 -21.13
C VAL A 145 -19.61 8.56 -22.61
N GLY A 146 -19.21 7.59 -23.44
CA GLY A 146 -19.11 7.73 -24.89
C GLY A 146 -17.67 7.74 -25.41
N GLY A 147 -16.66 7.80 -24.53
CA GLY A 147 -15.25 7.77 -24.91
C GLY A 147 -14.91 8.92 -25.87
N SER A 148 -14.51 8.58 -27.09
CA SER A 148 -14.16 9.51 -28.18
C SER A 148 -15.37 10.09 -28.94
N LEU A 149 -16.59 9.56 -28.78
CA LEU A 149 -17.77 10.06 -29.52
C LEU A 149 -18.04 11.56 -29.32
N PRO A 150 -17.91 12.13 -28.11
CA PRO A 150 -18.02 13.57 -27.93
C PRO A 150 -16.85 14.37 -28.55
N ASP A 151 -15.72 13.71 -28.86
CA ASP A 151 -14.54 14.33 -29.47
C ASP A 151 -14.64 14.34 -31.01
N THR A 152 -15.31 13.35 -31.60
CA THR A 152 -15.40 13.17 -33.06
C THR A 152 -16.73 13.63 -33.66
N GLY A 153 -17.81 13.65 -32.88
CA GLY A 153 -19.16 13.96 -33.37
C GLY A 153 -19.77 12.88 -34.26
N GLU A 154 -19.13 11.71 -34.38
CA GLU A 154 -19.60 10.63 -35.25
C GLU A 154 -20.97 10.08 -34.81
N PRO A 155 -21.89 9.84 -35.75
CA PRO A 155 -23.17 9.21 -35.43
C PRO A 155 -23.01 7.70 -35.22
N VAL A 156 -23.85 7.14 -34.34
CA VAL A 156 -23.97 5.70 -34.10
C VAL A 156 -25.43 5.32 -34.32
N GLU A 157 -25.67 4.32 -35.17
CA GLU A 157 -27.03 3.85 -35.50
C GLU A 157 -27.97 4.99 -35.96
N GLY A 158 -27.43 5.93 -36.75
CA GLY A 158 -28.19 7.09 -37.26
C GLY A 158 -28.49 8.19 -36.24
N ARG A 159 -27.99 8.08 -35.00
CA ARG A 159 -28.14 9.08 -33.93
C ARG A 159 -26.82 9.80 -33.67
N PRO A 160 -26.83 11.08 -33.23
CA PRO A 160 -25.62 11.74 -32.75
C PRO A 160 -24.93 10.91 -31.66
N GLY A 161 -23.61 10.69 -31.76
CA GLY A 161 -22.89 9.75 -30.89
C GLY A 161 -23.03 10.03 -29.39
N VAL A 162 -23.07 11.31 -29.00
CA VAL A 162 -23.30 11.72 -27.60
C VAL A 162 -24.69 11.32 -27.10
N GLU A 163 -25.71 11.48 -27.94
CA GLU A 163 -27.09 11.11 -27.60
C GLU A 163 -27.25 9.59 -27.51
N TRP A 164 -26.63 8.86 -28.45
CA TRP A 164 -26.56 7.41 -28.42
C TRP A 164 -25.90 6.91 -27.13
N ALA A 165 -24.74 7.45 -26.76
CA ALA A 165 -24.01 7.03 -25.56
C ALA A 165 -24.81 7.27 -24.28
N ARG A 166 -25.48 8.43 -24.16
CA ARG A 166 -26.38 8.73 -23.03
C ARG A 166 -27.57 7.77 -22.97
N ALA A 167 -28.19 7.47 -24.10
CA ALA A 167 -29.30 6.52 -24.17
C ALA A 167 -28.86 5.09 -23.80
N ALA A 168 -27.68 4.65 -24.26
CA ALA A 168 -27.11 3.35 -23.93
C ALA A 168 -26.78 3.24 -22.43
N ALA A 169 -26.13 4.26 -21.86
CA ALA A 169 -25.85 4.29 -20.43
C ALA A 169 -27.12 4.35 -19.57
N GLY A 170 -28.12 5.13 -19.98
CA GLY A 170 -29.44 5.16 -19.34
C GLY A 170 -30.12 3.78 -19.35
N SER A 171 -30.04 3.07 -20.48
CA SER A 171 -30.54 1.69 -20.59
C SER A 171 -29.76 0.72 -19.72
N TYR A 172 -28.45 0.90 -19.61
CA TYR A 172 -27.57 0.08 -18.78
C TYR A 172 -27.90 0.23 -17.30
N VAL A 173 -27.94 1.46 -16.76
CA VAL A 173 -28.20 1.69 -15.33
C VAL A 173 -29.63 1.36 -14.89
N ALA A 174 -30.56 1.24 -15.85
CA ALA A 174 -31.93 0.80 -15.59
C ALA A 174 -32.05 -0.72 -15.41
N LEU A 175 -31.03 -1.50 -15.80
CA LEU A 175 -30.98 -2.94 -15.58
C LEU A 175 -30.56 -3.25 -14.14
N PRO A 176 -31.10 -4.34 -13.54
CA PRO A 176 -30.66 -4.78 -12.22
C PRO A 176 -29.17 -5.15 -12.26
N ASP A 177 -28.53 -5.14 -11.09
CA ASP A 177 -27.16 -5.67 -10.94
C ASP A 177 -26.08 -4.96 -11.80
N THR A 178 -26.37 -3.74 -12.25
CA THR A 178 -25.43 -2.89 -12.97
C THR A 178 -24.85 -1.79 -12.09
N ARG A 179 -23.61 -1.41 -12.37
CA ARG A 179 -22.95 -0.25 -11.77
C ARG A 179 -22.17 0.50 -12.83
N LEU A 180 -22.42 1.81 -12.93
CA LEU A 180 -21.66 2.73 -13.76
C LEU A 180 -20.78 3.58 -12.87
N LEU A 181 -19.47 3.51 -13.06
CA LEU A 181 -18.45 4.28 -12.35
C LEU A 181 -17.76 5.23 -13.35
N THR A 182 -18.26 6.46 -13.47
CA THR A 182 -17.56 7.53 -14.21
C THR A 182 -16.49 8.17 -13.31
N ARG A 183 -15.58 8.96 -13.89
CA ARG A 183 -14.44 9.56 -13.16
C ARG A 183 -13.61 8.52 -12.39
N THR A 184 -13.59 7.29 -12.89
CA THR A 184 -13.02 6.13 -12.21
C THR A 184 -11.96 5.49 -13.08
N SER A 185 -10.70 5.74 -12.74
CA SER A 185 -9.56 5.13 -13.43
C SER A 185 -9.32 3.74 -12.88
N VAL A 186 -9.37 2.70 -13.72
CA VAL A 186 -8.82 1.39 -13.35
C VAL A 186 -7.30 1.49 -13.47
N VAL A 187 -6.63 1.51 -12.33
CA VAL A 187 -5.20 1.83 -12.23
C VAL A 187 -4.30 0.60 -12.21
N GLY A 188 -4.81 -0.55 -11.77
CA GLY A 188 -4.02 -1.78 -11.67
C GLY A 188 -4.82 -3.03 -12.00
N TYR A 189 -4.19 -3.97 -12.70
CA TYR A 189 -4.69 -5.34 -12.92
C TYR A 189 -3.70 -6.33 -12.27
N TYR A 190 -4.20 -7.13 -11.32
CA TYR A 190 -3.47 -8.15 -10.58
C TYR A 190 -4.14 -9.53 -10.70
N ASP A 191 -3.49 -10.53 -10.11
CA ASP A 191 -3.82 -11.95 -10.19
C ASP A 191 -5.30 -12.28 -9.93
N HIS A 192 -5.79 -13.26 -10.68
CA HIS A 192 -7.15 -13.80 -10.61
C HIS A 192 -8.23 -12.73 -10.82
N ASN A 193 -8.04 -11.83 -11.79
CA ASN A 193 -8.95 -10.73 -12.10
C ASN A 193 -9.22 -9.84 -10.88
N TYR A 194 -8.17 -9.48 -10.12
CA TYR A 194 -8.25 -8.45 -9.11
C TYR A 194 -7.85 -7.11 -9.71
N LEU A 195 -8.73 -6.12 -9.68
CA LEU A 195 -8.49 -4.81 -10.25
C LEU A 195 -8.65 -3.74 -9.20
N VAL A 196 -7.73 -2.78 -9.21
CA VAL A 196 -7.80 -1.59 -8.37
C VAL A 196 -8.21 -0.42 -9.23
N ALA A 197 -9.23 0.32 -8.81
CA ALA A 197 -9.68 1.53 -9.47
C ALA A 197 -9.78 2.69 -8.47
N VAL A 198 -9.67 3.92 -8.97
CA VAL A 198 -9.77 5.14 -8.17
C VAL A 198 -10.87 6.00 -8.74
N GLU A 199 -11.93 6.19 -7.96
CA GLU A 199 -13.06 7.07 -8.27
C GLU A 199 -12.80 8.46 -7.69
N ARG A 200 -12.73 9.46 -8.57
CA ARG A 200 -12.65 10.87 -8.18
C ARG A 200 -14.06 11.43 -8.00
N ARG A 201 -14.49 11.53 -6.73
CA ARG A 201 -15.87 11.91 -6.35
C ARG A 201 -16.08 13.42 -6.30
N GLY A 202 -14.99 14.17 -6.31
CA GLY A 202 -14.97 15.64 -6.41
C GLY A 202 -14.88 16.34 -5.06
N GLU A 203 -14.59 17.65 -5.10
CA GLU A 203 -14.15 18.43 -3.93
C GLU A 203 -15.24 18.67 -2.87
N ARG A 204 -16.51 18.46 -3.22
CA ARG A 204 -17.65 18.60 -2.29
C ARG A 204 -18.13 17.25 -1.74
N ALA A 205 -17.53 16.14 -2.16
CA ALA A 205 -17.92 14.82 -1.68
C ALA A 205 -17.41 14.59 -0.25
N VAL A 206 -18.14 13.76 0.52
CA VAL A 206 -17.72 13.37 1.88
C VAL A 206 -16.35 12.71 1.87
N THR A 207 -16.05 11.95 0.82
CA THR A 207 -14.72 11.42 0.53
C THR A 207 -14.29 11.94 -0.84
N ARG A 208 -13.13 12.58 -0.91
CA ARG A 208 -12.60 13.20 -2.14
C ARG A 208 -12.35 12.16 -3.23
N GLU A 209 -11.70 11.07 -2.84
CA GLU A 209 -11.45 9.90 -3.69
C GLU A 209 -11.78 8.60 -2.95
N ARG A 210 -12.11 7.56 -3.72
CA ARG A 210 -12.38 6.21 -3.24
C ARG A 210 -11.56 5.18 -4.01
N VAL A 211 -10.89 4.31 -3.29
CA VAL A 211 -10.26 3.11 -3.86
C VAL A 211 -11.28 1.99 -3.99
N TRP A 212 -11.46 1.47 -5.20
CA TRP A 212 -12.25 0.29 -5.49
C TRP A 212 -11.32 -0.92 -5.64
N ARG A 213 -11.59 -1.98 -4.88
CA ARG A 213 -10.94 -3.28 -4.98
C ARG A 213 -11.94 -4.27 -5.58
N ILE A 214 -11.83 -4.52 -6.88
CA ILE A 214 -12.82 -5.25 -7.67
C ILE A 214 -12.30 -6.64 -7.99
N ARG A 215 -13.03 -7.68 -7.62
CA ARG A 215 -12.81 -9.06 -8.06
C ARG A 215 -13.84 -9.40 -9.14
N ALA A 216 -13.39 -9.68 -10.35
CA ALA A 216 -14.28 -9.93 -11.49
C ALA A 216 -14.23 -11.39 -11.97
N GLY A 217 -15.37 -11.97 -12.33
CA GLY A 217 -15.39 -13.27 -13.03
C GLY A 217 -14.70 -13.20 -14.39
N ARG A 218 -14.95 -12.12 -15.14
CA ARG A 218 -14.33 -11.79 -16.42
C ARG A 218 -14.06 -10.29 -16.54
N VAL A 219 -13.03 -9.94 -17.29
CA VAL A 219 -12.68 -8.55 -17.60
C VAL A 219 -12.75 -8.30 -19.11
N VAL A 220 -13.43 -7.23 -19.50
CA VAL A 220 -13.43 -6.70 -20.87
C VAL A 220 -12.71 -5.35 -20.88
N LEU A 221 -11.59 -5.29 -21.58
CA LEU A 221 -10.79 -4.08 -21.76
C LEU A 221 -11.21 -3.40 -23.07
N ALA A 222 -11.88 -2.26 -22.95
CA ALA A 222 -12.31 -1.37 -24.02
C ALA A 222 -11.62 0.00 -23.89
N THR A 223 -10.32 -0.02 -23.58
CA THR A 223 -9.50 1.12 -23.12
C THR A 223 -9.10 2.11 -24.23
N GLY A 224 -9.50 1.87 -25.47
CA GLY A 224 -9.25 2.78 -26.59
C GLY A 224 -7.80 2.79 -27.10
N ALA A 225 -7.42 3.86 -27.79
CA ALA A 225 -6.09 4.12 -28.32
C ALA A 225 -5.74 5.60 -28.16
N HIS A 226 -4.46 5.91 -27.91
CA HIS A 226 -3.95 7.29 -27.90
C HIS A 226 -3.35 7.65 -29.27
N GLU A 227 -3.58 8.86 -29.76
CA GLU A 227 -2.87 9.35 -30.94
C GLU A 227 -1.39 9.61 -30.58
N ARG A 228 -0.49 9.35 -31.53
CA ARG A 228 0.96 9.46 -31.32
C ARG A 228 1.57 10.63 -32.13
N PRO A 229 2.62 11.26 -31.61
CA PRO A 229 3.33 12.33 -32.31
C PRO A 229 4.32 11.81 -33.34
N ILE A 230 5.01 12.75 -34.01
CA ILE A 230 6.12 12.52 -34.93
C ILE A 230 7.33 13.33 -34.41
N ALA A 231 8.54 12.77 -34.49
CA ALA A 231 9.76 13.49 -34.14
C ALA A 231 10.20 14.39 -35.32
N PHE A 232 10.14 15.71 -35.14
CA PHE A 232 10.62 16.74 -36.08
C PHE A 232 11.12 17.97 -35.30
N ALA A 233 11.90 18.85 -35.94
CA ALA A 233 12.50 20.00 -35.27
C ALA A 233 11.45 20.97 -34.68
N GLY A 234 11.53 21.26 -33.39
CA GLY A 234 10.63 22.20 -32.70
C GLY A 234 9.22 21.65 -32.45
N ASN A 235 9.05 20.33 -32.45
CA ASN A 235 7.77 19.65 -32.18
C ASN A 235 7.26 19.80 -30.72
N ASP A 236 7.97 20.54 -29.87
CA ASP A 236 7.61 20.80 -28.48
C ASP A 236 6.96 22.18 -28.23
N LEU A 237 7.00 23.07 -29.23
CA LEU A 237 6.58 24.45 -29.07
C LEU A 237 5.09 24.58 -28.74
N PRO A 238 4.69 25.52 -27.86
CA PRO A 238 3.29 25.80 -27.58
C PRO A 238 2.54 26.17 -28.86
N GLY A 239 1.48 25.41 -29.18
CA GLY A 239 0.76 25.49 -30.45
C GLY A 239 0.96 24.26 -31.34
N VAL A 240 1.94 23.40 -31.06
CA VAL A 240 1.96 22.03 -31.59
C VAL A 240 1.07 21.15 -30.71
N MET A 241 0.12 20.42 -31.31
CA MET A 241 -0.75 19.50 -30.58
C MET A 241 -1.18 18.31 -31.44
N LEU A 242 -1.64 17.25 -30.78
CA LEU A 242 -2.24 16.11 -31.46
C LEU A 242 -3.50 16.55 -32.22
N ALA A 243 -3.70 16.03 -33.43
CA ALA A 243 -4.86 16.36 -34.26
C ALA A 243 -6.18 15.98 -33.56
N SER A 244 -6.20 14.82 -32.89
CA SER A 244 -7.34 14.35 -32.10
C SER A 244 -7.62 15.26 -30.90
N ALA A 245 -6.59 15.84 -30.29
CA ALA A 245 -6.75 16.77 -29.17
C ALA A 245 -7.38 18.09 -29.63
N ALA A 246 -6.89 18.66 -30.73
CA ALA A 246 -7.48 19.86 -31.31
C ALA A 246 -8.95 19.66 -31.69
N ARG A 247 -9.26 18.50 -32.30
CA ARG A 247 -10.62 18.10 -32.65
C ARG A 247 -11.50 17.97 -31.39
N ALA A 248 -10.99 17.38 -30.31
CA ALA A 248 -11.68 17.30 -29.02
C ALA A 248 -11.97 18.69 -28.42
N TYR A 249 -11.02 19.63 -28.48
CA TYR A 249 -11.24 21.01 -28.03
C TYR A 249 -12.39 21.70 -28.75
N VAL A 250 -12.45 21.55 -30.07
CA VAL A 250 -13.54 22.13 -30.87
C VAL A 250 -14.87 21.44 -30.57
N ASN A 251 -14.93 20.11 -30.64
CA ASN A 251 -16.20 19.38 -30.60
C ASN A 251 -16.76 19.22 -29.18
N ARG A 252 -15.94 18.79 -28.20
CA ARG A 252 -16.40 18.55 -26.82
C ARG A 252 -16.57 19.85 -26.05
N TYR A 253 -15.59 20.75 -26.18
CA TYR A 253 -15.49 21.94 -25.33
C TYR A 253 -15.96 23.21 -26.05
N GLY A 254 -16.10 23.21 -27.39
CA GLY A 254 -16.46 24.43 -28.13
C GLY A 254 -15.36 25.49 -28.08
N VAL A 255 -14.10 25.06 -28.03
CA VAL A 255 -12.91 25.92 -27.89
C VAL A 255 -12.02 25.74 -29.10
N VAL A 256 -11.68 26.84 -29.78
CA VAL A 256 -10.71 26.83 -30.87
C VAL A 256 -9.29 26.97 -30.31
N PRO A 257 -8.40 25.99 -30.51
CA PRO A 257 -7.04 26.06 -29.99
C PRO A 257 -6.15 27.03 -30.78
N GLY A 258 -6.55 27.45 -31.98
CA GLY A 258 -5.78 28.22 -32.96
C GLY A 258 -6.70 29.11 -33.78
N ARG A 259 -6.12 30.09 -34.48
CA ARG A 259 -6.83 30.85 -35.53
C ARG A 259 -6.44 30.39 -36.93
N ARG A 260 -5.20 29.94 -37.11
CA ARG A 260 -4.67 29.48 -38.38
C ARG A 260 -3.81 28.24 -38.19
N ALA A 261 -4.28 27.12 -38.70
CA ALA A 261 -3.69 25.80 -38.48
C ALA A 261 -3.00 25.25 -39.73
N ALA A 262 -1.82 24.68 -39.54
CA ALA A 262 -1.27 23.69 -40.46
C ALA A 262 -1.52 22.28 -39.90
N VAL A 263 -1.59 21.28 -40.77
CA VAL A 263 -1.83 19.88 -40.40
C VAL A 263 -0.69 19.02 -40.94
N PHE A 264 -0.12 18.15 -40.11
CA PHE A 264 0.91 17.19 -40.49
C PHE A 264 0.45 15.78 -40.17
N THR A 265 0.30 14.95 -41.20
CA THR A 265 -0.24 13.60 -41.06
C THR A 265 0.56 12.56 -41.82
N THR A 266 0.53 11.34 -41.30
CA THR A 266 1.11 10.13 -41.92
C THR A 266 0.07 9.22 -42.54
N GLY A 267 -1.22 9.51 -42.34
CA GLY A 267 -2.33 8.67 -42.78
C GLY A 267 -2.40 7.26 -42.17
N GLY A 268 -1.64 6.99 -41.11
CA GLY A 268 -1.48 5.64 -40.55
C GLY A 268 -2.73 5.08 -39.87
N GLY A 269 -3.20 3.93 -40.37
CA GLY A 269 -3.95 2.89 -39.62
C GLY A 269 -5.43 3.13 -39.31
N SER A 270 -5.90 4.37 -39.17
CA SER A 270 -7.31 4.68 -38.84
C SER A 270 -8.04 5.53 -39.88
N GLY A 271 -7.50 5.66 -41.09
CA GLY A 271 -8.00 6.60 -42.09
C GLY A 271 -7.68 8.06 -41.74
N ASP A 272 -8.42 8.96 -42.37
CA ASP A 272 -8.14 10.40 -42.53
C ASP A 272 -8.42 11.25 -41.25
N ALA A 273 -8.11 10.75 -40.05
CA ALA A 273 -8.41 11.41 -38.77
C ALA A 273 -7.90 12.86 -38.66
N ALA A 274 -6.73 13.15 -39.24
CA ALA A 274 -6.19 14.51 -39.35
C ALA A 274 -6.99 15.40 -40.31
N HIS A 275 -7.49 14.83 -41.42
CA HIS A 275 -8.38 15.54 -42.33
C HIS A 275 -9.74 15.79 -41.69
N ASP A 276 -10.26 14.86 -40.89
CA ASP A 276 -11.48 15.08 -40.13
C ASP A 276 -11.31 16.21 -39.11
N ALA A 277 -10.19 16.22 -38.37
CA ALA A 277 -9.84 17.32 -37.47
C ALA A 277 -9.76 18.65 -38.24
N ALA A 278 -9.11 18.67 -39.41
CA ALA A 278 -9.03 19.86 -40.25
C ALA A 278 -10.41 20.37 -40.68
N ARG A 279 -11.32 19.47 -41.08
CA ARG A 279 -12.70 19.83 -41.45
C ARG A 279 -13.50 20.39 -40.27
N ASP A 280 -13.39 19.78 -39.10
CA ASP A 280 -14.09 20.24 -37.90
C ASP A 280 -13.55 21.60 -37.42
N LEU A 281 -12.23 21.80 -37.46
CA LEU A 281 -11.61 23.09 -37.15
C LEU A 281 -12.02 24.18 -38.16
N ALA A 282 -12.05 23.86 -39.45
CA ALA A 282 -12.53 24.78 -40.49
C ALA A 282 -14.00 25.16 -40.27
N ALA A 283 -14.86 24.20 -39.94
CA ALA A 283 -16.26 24.44 -39.61
C ALA A 283 -16.43 25.32 -38.35
N ALA A 284 -15.49 25.26 -37.41
CA ALA A 284 -15.43 26.12 -36.23
C ALA A 284 -14.79 27.49 -36.49
N GLY A 285 -14.39 27.79 -37.73
CA GLY A 285 -13.85 29.09 -38.15
C GLY A 285 -12.32 29.23 -38.02
N VAL A 286 -11.58 28.12 -37.89
CA VAL A 286 -10.12 28.13 -37.97
C VAL A 286 -9.69 28.08 -39.44
N GLU A 287 -8.77 28.96 -39.85
CA GLU A 287 -8.19 28.92 -41.18
C GLU A 287 -7.24 27.71 -41.30
N ILE A 288 -7.50 26.78 -42.22
CA ILE A 288 -6.55 25.70 -42.53
C ILE A 288 -5.59 26.19 -43.60
N ALA A 289 -4.38 26.57 -43.17
CA ALA A 289 -3.35 27.11 -44.05
C ALA A 289 -2.83 26.05 -45.03
N GLU A 290 -2.57 24.84 -44.53
CA GLU A 290 -2.08 23.73 -45.34
C GLU A 290 -2.26 22.37 -44.66
N ILE A 291 -2.50 21.32 -45.44
CA ILE A 291 -2.45 19.92 -45.00
C ILE A 291 -1.24 19.26 -45.65
N VAL A 292 -0.29 18.86 -44.82
CA VAL A 292 0.97 18.21 -45.20
C VAL A 292 0.82 16.71 -44.95
N ASP A 293 0.66 15.96 -46.04
CA ASP A 293 0.51 14.51 -46.00
C ASP A 293 1.82 13.82 -46.41
N ALA A 294 2.41 13.08 -45.47
CA ALA A 294 3.65 12.34 -45.69
C ALA A 294 3.51 11.25 -46.77
N ARG A 295 2.30 10.71 -46.98
CA ARG A 295 2.01 9.72 -48.03
C ARG A 295 2.16 10.33 -49.43
N GLN A 296 1.96 11.64 -49.53
CA GLN A 296 2.10 12.41 -50.77
C GLN A 296 3.50 13.03 -50.89
N GLY A 297 4.43 12.68 -49.98
CA GLY A 297 5.80 13.19 -49.96
C GLY A 297 5.97 14.57 -49.30
N GLY A 298 4.94 15.11 -48.66
CA GLY A 298 5.03 16.36 -47.90
C GLY A 298 5.60 16.13 -46.50
N LEU A 299 6.56 16.94 -46.07
CA LEU A 299 7.16 16.83 -44.73
C LEU A 299 7.20 18.19 -44.04
N VAL A 300 6.82 18.20 -42.76
CA VAL A 300 7.14 19.31 -41.86
C VAL A 300 8.55 19.09 -41.33
N THR A 301 9.49 19.92 -41.78
CA THR A 301 10.91 19.84 -41.42
C THR A 301 11.24 20.65 -40.18
N GLY A 302 10.34 21.52 -39.72
CA GLY A 302 10.50 22.20 -38.46
C GLY A 302 9.41 23.23 -38.17
N VAL A 303 9.48 23.84 -36.98
CA VAL A 303 8.55 24.90 -36.54
C VAL A 303 9.35 26.10 -36.04
N ARG A 304 8.88 27.30 -36.38
CA ARG A 304 9.46 28.58 -35.97
C ARG A 304 8.53 29.38 -35.09
N GLY A 305 9.13 30.07 -34.12
CA GLY A 305 8.49 31.11 -33.33
C GLY A 305 9.22 31.39 -32.03
N ASP A 306 8.94 32.55 -31.43
CA ASP A 306 9.54 33.00 -30.17
C ASP A 306 8.69 32.51 -28.98
N GLY A 307 8.92 31.26 -28.58
CA GLY A 307 8.27 30.61 -27.45
C GLY A 307 6.84 30.11 -27.68
N GLU A 308 6.32 30.21 -28.91
CA GLU A 308 5.07 29.60 -29.40
C GLU A 308 5.10 29.53 -30.94
N VAL A 309 4.27 28.70 -31.55
CA VAL A 309 4.22 28.52 -33.02
C VAL A 309 3.84 29.83 -33.72
N ARG A 310 4.62 30.21 -34.73
CA ARG A 310 4.36 31.33 -35.65
C ARG A 310 4.40 30.92 -37.12
N ALA A 311 5.20 29.91 -37.44
CA ALA A 311 5.25 29.34 -38.77
C ALA A 311 5.70 27.87 -38.75
N VAL A 312 5.28 27.15 -39.78
CA VAL A 312 5.63 25.75 -40.04
C VAL A 312 6.49 25.68 -41.30
N LEU A 313 7.59 24.95 -41.22
CA LEU A 313 8.54 24.77 -42.32
C LEU A 313 8.21 23.48 -43.06
N ILE A 314 7.91 23.59 -44.35
CA ILE A 314 7.50 22.49 -45.21
C ILE A 314 8.53 22.33 -46.33
N GLY A 315 9.10 21.14 -46.48
CA GLY A 315 10.15 20.92 -47.46
C GLY A 315 10.64 19.49 -47.52
N ARG A 316 11.74 19.28 -48.24
CA ARG A 316 12.47 18.01 -48.23
C ARG A 316 13.62 18.08 -47.21
N PRO A 317 14.03 16.96 -46.60
CA PRO A 317 15.21 16.92 -45.74
C PRO A 317 16.44 17.51 -46.44
N GLY A 318 17.16 18.42 -45.77
CA GLY A 318 18.36 19.09 -46.30
C GLY A 318 18.12 20.06 -47.47
N GLY A 319 16.86 20.26 -47.92
CA GLY A 319 16.49 21.18 -49.00
C GLY A 319 15.94 22.51 -48.49
N PRO A 320 15.72 23.50 -49.38
CA PRO A 320 15.04 24.74 -49.00
C PRO A 320 13.62 24.44 -48.51
N ALA A 321 13.29 24.92 -47.31
CA ALA A 321 11.96 24.81 -46.73
C ALA A 321 11.13 26.06 -47.04
N ARG A 322 9.85 25.84 -47.42
CA ARG A 322 8.86 26.91 -47.52
C ARG A 322 8.25 27.16 -46.15
N GLU A 323 8.13 28.43 -45.80
CA GLU A 323 7.51 28.86 -44.54
C GLU A 323 6.01 29.09 -44.75
N VAL A 324 5.19 28.50 -43.87
CA VAL A 324 3.74 28.70 -43.80
C VAL A 324 3.41 29.27 -42.44
N GLU A 325 2.96 30.51 -42.41
CA GLU A 325 2.47 31.15 -41.19
C GLU A 325 1.28 30.38 -40.58
N ALA A 326 1.37 30.06 -39.30
CA ALA A 326 0.33 29.36 -38.53
C ALA A 326 0.56 29.61 -37.04
N ASP A 327 -0.50 29.64 -36.23
CA ASP A 327 -0.41 29.69 -34.75
C ASP A 327 -0.69 28.33 -34.09
N LEU A 328 -0.96 27.33 -34.92
CA LEU A 328 -1.36 25.98 -34.54
C LEU A 328 -0.82 24.96 -35.56
N LEU A 329 -0.19 23.89 -35.08
CA LEU A 329 0.19 22.73 -35.88
C LEU A 329 -0.48 21.48 -35.30
N LEU A 330 -1.33 20.85 -36.10
CA LEU A 330 -1.94 19.56 -35.79
C LEU A 330 -1.03 18.43 -36.24
N VAL A 331 -0.70 17.49 -35.37
CA VAL A 331 0.17 16.36 -35.69
C VAL A 331 -0.59 15.05 -35.52
N SER A 332 -0.52 14.19 -36.54
CA SER A 332 -1.13 12.86 -36.54
C SER A 332 -0.15 11.81 -37.05
N GLY A 333 0.58 11.18 -36.12
CA GLY A 333 1.55 10.12 -36.39
C GLY A 333 0.94 8.72 -36.48
N GLY A 334 -0.37 8.58 -36.22
CA GLY A 334 -1.09 7.31 -36.07
C GLY A 334 -1.49 7.02 -34.62
N TRP A 335 -1.87 5.78 -34.31
CA TRP A 335 -2.49 5.42 -33.03
C TRP A 335 -1.72 4.33 -32.27
N ASN A 336 -1.73 4.43 -30.95
CA ASN A 336 -1.19 3.45 -30.01
C ASN A 336 -2.34 2.87 -29.17
N PRO A 337 -2.75 1.60 -29.39
CA PRO A 337 -3.71 0.91 -28.55
C PRO A 337 -3.33 0.96 -27.06
N VAL A 338 -4.30 1.24 -26.17
CA VAL A 338 -4.06 1.34 -24.72
C VAL A 338 -4.03 -0.05 -24.09
N VAL A 339 -2.90 -0.74 -24.24
CA VAL A 339 -2.70 -2.14 -23.81
C VAL A 339 -2.20 -2.32 -22.36
N HIS A 340 -2.05 -1.23 -21.62
CA HIS A 340 -1.45 -1.19 -20.27
C HIS A 340 -2.01 -2.26 -19.32
N LEU A 341 -3.34 -2.33 -19.16
CA LEU A 341 -3.98 -3.29 -18.25
C LEU A 341 -3.87 -4.74 -18.76
N PHE A 342 -3.84 -4.95 -20.07
CA PHE A 342 -3.62 -6.28 -20.65
C PHE A 342 -2.20 -6.79 -20.37
N ALA A 343 -1.21 -5.92 -20.53
CA ALA A 343 0.19 -6.25 -20.21
C ALA A 343 0.41 -6.45 -18.69
N GLN A 344 -0.24 -5.64 -17.84
CA GLN A 344 -0.21 -5.84 -16.38
C GLN A 344 -0.82 -7.18 -15.96
N ALA A 345 -1.85 -7.64 -16.67
CA ALA A 345 -2.43 -8.96 -16.48
C ALA A 345 -1.51 -10.12 -16.92
N GLY A 346 -0.33 -9.83 -17.51
CA GLY A 346 0.59 -10.82 -18.06
C GLY A 346 0.36 -11.18 -19.54
N GLY A 347 -0.47 -10.40 -20.25
CA GLY A 347 -0.70 -10.60 -21.68
C GLY A 347 0.49 -10.12 -22.52
N GLU A 348 0.81 -10.86 -23.58
CA GLU A 348 1.91 -10.53 -24.49
C GLU A 348 1.44 -9.68 -25.66
N LEU A 349 2.26 -8.70 -26.03
CA LEU A 349 1.96 -7.80 -27.14
C LEU A 349 2.53 -8.33 -28.45
N ARG A 350 1.82 -8.05 -29.54
CA ARG A 350 2.24 -8.29 -30.93
C ARG A 350 2.36 -6.94 -31.63
N TYR A 351 3.35 -6.77 -32.50
CA TYR A 351 3.40 -5.64 -33.42
C TYR A 351 2.52 -5.91 -34.66
N ASP A 352 1.71 -4.93 -35.07
CA ASP A 352 0.89 -4.98 -36.28
C ASP A 352 1.36 -3.92 -37.28
N ASP A 353 2.05 -4.36 -38.33
CA ASP A 353 2.67 -3.48 -39.33
C ASP A 353 1.65 -2.63 -40.09
N ARG A 354 0.41 -3.11 -40.23
CA ARG A 354 -0.64 -2.40 -41.01
C ARG A 354 -1.06 -1.09 -40.35
N ILE A 355 -1.02 -1.04 -39.02
CA ILE A 355 -1.33 0.15 -38.22
C ILE A 355 -0.08 0.71 -37.52
N ALA A 356 1.05 0.06 -37.73
CA ALA A 356 2.35 0.34 -37.14
C ALA A 356 2.28 0.52 -35.62
N ALA A 357 1.66 -0.42 -34.91
CA ALA A 357 1.42 -0.32 -33.47
C ALA A 357 1.47 -1.67 -32.75
N PHE A 358 1.72 -1.63 -31.43
CA PHE A 358 1.59 -2.81 -30.58
C PHE A 358 0.12 -3.03 -30.19
N VAL A 359 -0.36 -4.25 -30.39
CA VAL A 359 -1.71 -4.73 -30.07
C VAL A 359 -1.65 -5.93 -29.13
N PRO A 360 -2.75 -6.28 -28.44
CA PRO A 360 -2.85 -7.52 -27.69
C PRO A 360 -2.56 -8.73 -28.59
N GLY A 361 -1.64 -9.58 -28.15
CA GLY A 361 -1.27 -10.85 -28.78
C GLY A 361 -1.78 -12.03 -27.97
N ARG A 362 -0.87 -12.71 -27.26
CA ARG A 362 -1.19 -13.91 -26.48
C ARG A 362 -1.82 -13.50 -25.14
N PRO A 363 -2.99 -14.06 -24.74
CA PRO A 363 -3.58 -13.79 -23.44
C PRO A 363 -2.68 -14.31 -22.31
N PRO A 364 -2.86 -13.82 -21.08
CA PRO A 364 -2.04 -14.25 -19.94
C PRO A 364 -2.18 -15.74 -19.63
N GLU A 365 -1.06 -16.36 -19.28
CA GLU A 365 -1.01 -17.72 -18.75
C GLU A 365 -1.63 -17.76 -17.33
N GLY A 366 -2.24 -18.88 -16.92
CA GLY A 366 -2.78 -19.02 -15.56
C GLY A 366 -4.28 -18.74 -15.38
N GLY A 367 -5.07 -18.67 -16.45
CA GLY A 367 -6.54 -18.74 -16.38
C GLY A 367 -7.26 -17.42 -16.11
N GLN A 368 -6.60 -16.27 -16.25
CA GLN A 368 -7.28 -14.96 -16.18
C GLN A 368 -8.18 -14.75 -17.40
N SER A 369 -9.48 -14.58 -17.17
CA SER A 369 -10.47 -14.37 -18.23
C SER A 369 -10.50 -12.89 -18.65
N VAL A 370 -9.62 -12.50 -19.57
CA VAL A 370 -9.55 -11.16 -20.15
C VAL A 370 -9.85 -11.17 -21.65
N GLN A 371 -10.67 -10.21 -22.09
CA GLN A 371 -10.90 -9.94 -23.51
C GLN A 371 -10.60 -8.46 -23.79
N VAL A 372 -9.91 -8.17 -24.90
CA VAL A 372 -9.67 -6.79 -25.36
C VAL A 372 -10.48 -6.53 -26.63
N ILE A 373 -11.16 -5.37 -26.69
CA ILE A 373 -12.05 -4.99 -27.80
C ILE A 373 -11.86 -3.53 -28.22
N GLY A 374 -12.36 -3.20 -29.41
CA GLY A 374 -12.35 -1.85 -30.00
C GLY A 374 -10.96 -1.37 -30.36
N ALA A 375 -10.71 -0.06 -30.23
CA ALA A 375 -9.43 0.54 -30.58
C ALA A 375 -8.25 -0.02 -29.76
N ALA A 376 -8.49 -0.57 -28.56
CA ALA A 376 -7.48 -1.27 -27.78
C ALA A 376 -7.00 -2.58 -28.43
N ARG A 377 -7.79 -3.15 -29.35
CA ARG A 377 -7.43 -4.30 -30.19
C ARG A 377 -6.88 -3.89 -31.57
N GLY A 378 -6.86 -2.58 -31.88
CA GLY A 378 -6.49 -2.04 -33.19
C GLY A 378 -7.67 -1.86 -34.16
N VAL A 379 -8.92 -1.91 -33.69
CA VAL A 379 -10.12 -1.61 -34.50
C VAL A 379 -10.53 -0.15 -34.28
N PHE A 380 -10.22 0.72 -35.23
CA PHE A 380 -10.39 2.17 -35.04
C PHE A 380 -11.70 2.75 -35.55
N THR A 381 -12.48 2.01 -36.37
CA THR A 381 -13.78 2.49 -36.83
C THR A 381 -14.83 2.38 -35.72
N THR A 382 -15.71 3.38 -35.62
CA THR A 382 -16.80 3.37 -34.63
C THR A 382 -17.74 2.18 -34.83
N ALA A 383 -18.09 1.87 -36.08
CA ALA A 383 -18.90 0.69 -36.40
C ALA A 383 -18.21 -0.63 -35.98
N GLY A 384 -16.89 -0.76 -36.22
CA GLY A 384 -16.11 -1.90 -35.77
C GLY A 384 -16.08 -2.02 -34.24
N CYS A 385 -15.92 -0.91 -33.53
CA CYS A 385 -15.99 -0.88 -32.07
C CYS A 385 -17.34 -1.37 -31.53
N VAL A 386 -18.46 -0.92 -32.11
CA VAL A 386 -19.80 -1.39 -31.71
C VAL A 386 -19.98 -2.88 -32.02
N ALA A 387 -19.55 -3.34 -33.20
CA ALA A 387 -19.64 -4.74 -33.59
C ALA A 387 -18.84 -5.66 -32.64
N GLU A 388 -17.61 -5.28 -32.27
CA GLU A 388 -16.82 -6.04 -31.29
C GLU A 388 -17.44 -5.99 -29.88
N GLY A 389 -18.06 -4.87 -29.50
CA GLY A 389 -18.81 -4.77 -28.24
C GLY A 389 -20.02 -5.71 -28.20
N LEU A 390 -20.74 -5.88 -29.31
CA LEU A 390 -21.83 -6.85 -29.43
C LEU A 390 -21.31 -8.30 -29.38
N ALA A 391 -20.16 -8.56 -30.02
CA ALA A 391 -19.53 -9.87 -30.07
C ALA A 391 -18.80 -10.25 -28.77
N ALA A 392 -18.56 -9.31 -27.86
CA ALA A 392 -18.03 -9.59 -26.53
C ALA A 392 -19.02 -10.49 -25.79
N THR A 393 -18.72 -11.80 -25.78
CA THR A 393 -19.62 -12.86 -25.34
C THR A 393 -20.06 -12.67 -23.90
N SER A 394 -21.34 -12.92 -23.63
CA SER A 394 -21.87 -13.21 -22.29
C SER A 394 -21.14 -14.42 -21.66
N PRO A 395 -21.09 -14.55 -20.32
CA PRO A 395 -20.37 -15.63 -19.64
C PRO A 395 -20.82 -17.02 -20.11
N PRO A 396 -19.91 -18.00 -20.29
CA PRO A 396 -20.31 -19.38 -20.61
C PRO A 396 -21.12 -20.06 -19.48
N ASP A 397 -21.00 -19.61 -18.23
CA ASP A 397 -21.52 -20.31 -17.05
C ASP A 397 -22.25 -19.38 -16.06
N LEU A 398 -23.32 -18.70 -16.47
CA LEU A 398 -24.29 -18.20 -15.49
C LEU A 398 -25.10 -19.40 -14.97
N PRO A 399 -25.10 -19.71 -13.66
CA PRO A 399 -25.97 -20.76 -13.13
C PRO A 399 -27.41 -20.42 -13.49
N SER A 400 -28.04 -21.31 -14.25
CA SER A 400 -29.43 -21.21 -14.69
C SER A 400 -30.38 -21.35 -13.50
N THR A 401 -30.54 -20.31 -12.69
CA THR A 401 -31.54 -20.27 -11.60
C THR A 401 -32.45 -19.04 -11.64
N VAL A 402 -32.51 -18.31 -12.76
CA VAL A 402 -33.60 -17.35 -13.03
C VAL A 402 -34.27 -17.68 -14.35
N THR A 403 -34.92 -18.84 -14.41
CA THR A 403 -36.10 -19.00 -15.26
C THR A 403 -37.26 -18.25 -14.62
N ARG A 404 -37.44 -16.97 -14.96
CA ARG A 404 -38.76 -16.32 -14.90
C ARG A 404 -39.18 -15.92 -16.30
N SER A 405 -39.93 -16.83 -16.91
CA SER A 405 -41.14 -16.57 -17.70
C SER A 405 -41.37 -15.10 -18.11
N SER A 406 -40.87 -14.74 -19.29
CA SER A 406 -41.58 -13.89 -20.25
C SER A 406 -41.04 -14.19 -21.66
N ARG A 407 -41.51 -15.32 -22.21
CA ARG A 407 -41.73 -15.41 -23.66
C ARG A 407 -42.87 -14.43 -23.95
N GLU A 408 -42.57 -13.38 -24.72
CA GLU A 408 -43.38 -12.21 -25.12
C GLU A 408 -42.67 -10.95 -24.59
N SER A 409 -41.91 -10.16 -25.34
CA SER A 409 -42.06 -9.72 -26.72
C SER A 409 -40.66 -9.61 -27.36
N ARG A 410 -40.37 -10.50 -28.32
CA ARG A 410 -39.37 -10.21 -29.34
C ARG A 410 -40.06 -9.27 -30.32
N VAL A 411 -39.71 -7.99 -30.30
CA VAL A 411 -39.99 -7.13 -31.46
C VAL A 411 -39.17 -7.73 -32.62
N PRO A 412 -39.81 -8.19 -33.71
CA PRO A 412 -39.08 -8.66 -34.87
C PRO A 412 -38.39 -7.46 -35.49
N VAL A 413 -37.06 -7.48 -35.53
CA VAL A 413 -36.34 -6.63 -36.47
C VAL A 413 -36.45 -7.36 -37.81
N ASP A 414 -37.28 -6.82 -38.68
CA ASP A 414 -37.56 -7.33 -40.02
C ASP A 414 -36.25 -7.47 -40.80
N ALA A 415 -35.89 -8.71 -41.10
CA ALA A 415 -34.84 -9.05 -42.04
C ALA A 415 -35.44 -9.02 -43.46
N SER A 416 -35.88 -7.84 -43.90
CA SER A 416 -36.21 -7.61 -45.30
C SER A 416 -34.97 -7.06 -46.02
N ALA A 417 -34.62 -7.73 -47.12
CA ALA A 417 -33.51 -7.36 -47.99
C ALA A 417 -33.59 -5.87 -48.40
N PRO A 418 -32.46 -5.15 -48.51
CA PRO A 418 -32.49 -3.77 -48.96
C PRO A 418 -32.95 -3.73 -50.43
N GLY A 419 -34.11 -3.12 -50.67
CA GLY A 419 -34.56 -2.72 -52.00
C GLY A 419 -33.78 -1.50 -52.50
N ASP A 420 -33.58 -1.48 -53.81
CA ASP A 420 -32.82 -0.49 -54.57
C ASP A 420 -33.11 0.98 -54.20
N ALA A 421 -32.10 1.65 -53.65
CA ALA A 421 -31.94 3.10 -53.65
C ALA A 421 -30.45 3.41 -53.90
N PRO A 422 -30.12 4.49 -54.63
CA PRO A 422 -28.97 4.53 -55.51
C PRO A 422 -27.65 4.43 -54.73
N ALA A 423 -26.81 3.49 -55.16
CA ALA A 423 -25.44 3.32 -54.73
C ALA A 423 -24.72 4.68 -54.71
N ARG A 424 -24.48 5.19 -53.51
CA ARG A 424 -23.25 5.93 -53.27
C ARG A 424 -22.18 4.89 -53.17
N GLU A 425 -21.25 4.94 -54.13
CA GLU A 425 -20.15 4.02 -54.32
C GLU A 425 -19.61 3.53 -52.99
N ASP A 426 -19.73 2.21 -52.79
CA ASP A 426 -18.85 1.45 -51.93
C ASP A 426 -17.42 1.86 -52.24
N ALA A 427 -16.84 2.70 -51.38
CA ALA A 427 -15.40 2.65 -51.20
C ALA A 427 -15.14 1.27 -50.60
N GLY A 428 -14.89 0.29 -51.47
CA GLY A 428 -14.24 -0.97 -51.10
C GLY A 428 -12.92 -0.68 -50.39
N PRO A 429 -12.13 -1.69 -49.99
CA PRO A 429 -10.78 -1.44 -49.51
C PRO A 429 -10.02 -0.77 -50.65
N SER A 430 -9.94 0.56 -50.64
CA SER A 430 -9.07 1.31 -51.52
C SER A 430 -7.71 0.69 -51.31
N GLY A 431 -7.14 0.16 -52.38
CA GLY A 431 -5.81 -0.46 -52.34
C GLY A 431 -4.82 0.55 -51.78
N GLU A 432 -4.58 0.51 -50.48
CA GLU A 432 -3.52 1.27 -49.84
C GLU A 432 -2.24 0.50 -50.10
N ALA A 433 -1.55 0.89 -51.17
CA ALA A 433 -0.11 0.69 -51.25
C ALA A 433 0.49 1.16 -49.91
N GLY A 434 1.13 0.23 -49.19
CA GLY A 434 1.61 0.43 -47.82
C GLY A 434 2.44 1.70 -47.68
N ALA A 435 1.87 2.74 -47.07
CA ALA A 435 2.63 3.88 -46.63
C ALA A 435 3.45 3.45 -45.40
N GLN A 436 4.78 3.55 -45.49
CA GLN A 436 5.63 3.28 -44.34
C GLN A 436 5.35 4.29 -43.20
N PRO A 437 5.33 3.84 -41.94
CA PRO A 437 5.11 4.74 -40.81
C PRO A 437 6.27 5.75 -40.70
N LEU A 438 5.93 7.03 -40.56
CA LEU A 438 6.91 8.10 -40.34
C LEU A 438 7.05 8.39 -38.84
N TRP A 439 8.14 7.92 -38.26
CA TRP A 439 8.48 8.13 -36.84
C TRP A 439 9.35 9.36 -36.62
N LEU A 440 10.28 9.58 -37.55
CA LEU A 440 11.33 10.59 -37.48
C LEU A 440 11.43 11.29 -38.84
N VAL A 441 11.32 12.61 -38.83
CA VAL A 441 11.67 13.44 -39.99
C VAL A 441 13.21 13.54 -40.06
N PRO A 442 13.84 13.18 -41.19
CA PRO A 442 15.29 13.25 -41.30
C PRO A 442 15.80 14.69 -41.23
N ALA A 443 16.91 14.90 -40.51
CA ALA A 443 17.58 16.19 -40.36
C ALA A 443 19.09 16.02 -40.14
N ASP A 444 19.84 17.10 -40.36
CA ASP A 444 21.28 17.14 -40.03
C ASP A 444 21.51 17.37 -38.53
N ASP A 445 20.53 17.95 -37.83
CA ASP A 445 20.55 18.25 -36.40
C ASP A 445 19.28 17.73 -35.71
N TYR A 446 19.47 16.87 -34.71
CA TYR A 446 18.42 16.20 -33.96
C TYR A 446 18.21 16.76 -32.54
N THR A 447 18.90 17.84 -32.16
CA THR A 447 18.85 18.44 -30.81
C THR A 447 17.51 19.10 -30.47
N THR A 448 16.63 19.30 -31.45
CA THR A 448 15.28 19.86 -31.27
C THR A 448 14.17 18.90 -31.73
N HIS A 449 14.51 17.62 -31.96
CA HIS A 449 13.56 16.58 -32.31
C HIS A 449 13.16 15.81 -31.05
N PHE A 450 12.12 16.27 -30.36
CA PHE A 450 11.72 15.67 -29.08
C PHE A 450 11.00 14.34 -29.28
N VAL A 451 11.41 13.32 -28.52
CA VAL A 451 10.75 12.01 -28.45
C VAL A 451 9.98 11.85 -27.14
N ASP A 452 10.47 12.45 -26.05
CA ASP A 452 9.76 12.55 -24.78
C ASP A 452 9.69 14.02 -24.37
N LEU A 453 8.48 14.56 -24.50
CA LEU A 453 8.23 15.97 -24.27
C LEU A 453 8.48 16.34 -22.80
N GLN A 454 7.96 15.62 -21.82
CA GLN A 454 8.11 16.03 -20.43
C GLN A 454 9.56 15.90 -19.94
N ARG A 455 10.29 14.90 -20.42
CA ARG A 455 11.66 14.61 -19.99
C ARG A 455 12.72 15.41 -20.74
N ASP A 456 12.32 16.24 -21.72
CA ASP A 456 13.23 16.93 -22.64
C ASP A 456 14.16 15.96 -23.41
N VAL A 457 13.71 14.73 -23.68
CA VAL A 457 14.53 13.76 -24.43
C VAL A 457 14.33 13.96 -25.92
N THR A 458 15.44 14.05 -26.63
CA THR A 458 15.50 14.27 -28.06
C THR A 458 16.06 13.05 -28.80
N VAL A 459 15.94 13.05 -30.12
CA VAL A 459 16.57 12.05 -30.98
C VAL A 459 18.10 12.08 -30.82
N ALA A 460 18.71 13.25 -30.61
CA ALA A 460 20.15 13.37 -30.34
C ALA A 460 20.58 12.63 -29.06
N ASP A 461 19.74 12.64 -28.02
CA ASP A 461 20.01 11.88 -26.78
C ASP A 461 19.96 10.36 -27.02
N LEU A 462 18.98 9.90 -27.83
CA LEU A 462 18.88 8.49 -28.23
C LEU A 462 20.07 8.07 -29.12
N GLN A 463 20.54 8.96 -30.01
CA GLN A 463 21.76 8.76 -30.80
C GLN A 463 23.00 8.65 -29.91
N GLY A 464 23.12 9.50 -28.90
CA GLY A 464 24.20 9.41 -27.92
C GLY A 464 24.19 8.07 -27.17
N ALA A 465 23.02 7.64 -26.71
CA ALA A 465 22.84 6.36 -26.00
C ALA A 465 23.22 5.15 -26.87
N THR A 466 22.74 5.12 -28.11
CA THR A 466 23.02 4.01 -29.05
C THR A 466 24.48 4.03 -29.52
N SER A 467 25.08 5.20 -29.71
CA SER A 467 26.51 5.35 -30.03
C SER A 467 27.41 4.90 -28.88
N ALA A 468 26.96 5.03 -27.63
CA ALA A 468 27.62 4.48 -26.45
C ALA A 468 27.53 2.95 -26.33
N GLY A 469 26.94 2.26 -27.31
CA GLY A 469 26.85 0.79 -27.35
C GLY A 469 25.57 0.21 -26.76
N LEU A 470 24.62 1.05 -26.31
CA LEU A 470 23.33 0.56 -25.80
C LEU A 470 22.45 0.08 -26.96
N ARG A 471 21.80 -1.08 -26.77
CA ARG A 471 20.94 -1.73 -27.78
C ARG A 471 19.54 -2.05 -27.25
N SER A 472 19.45 -2.49 -25.99
CA SER A 472 18.18 -2.75 -25.33
C SER A 472 17.40 -1.45 -25.11
N VAL A 473 16.09 -1.46 -25.43
CA VAL A 473 15.18 -0.34 -25.14
C VAL A 473 15.16 0.02 -23.65
N GLU A 474 15.34 -0.97 -22.78
CA GLU A 474 15.41 -0.78 -21.33
C GLU A 474 16.71 -0.05 -20.91
N HIS A 475 17.84 -0.28 -21.59
CA HIS A 475 19.08 0.47 -21.33
C HIS A 475 18.97 1.91 -21.83
N VAL A 476 18.45 2.12 -23.04
CA VAL A 476 18.27 3.47 -23.59
C VAL A 476 17.31 4.28 -22.71
N LYS A 477 16.17 3.69 -22.30
CA LYS A 477 15.25 4.29 -21.33
C LYS A 477 15.94 4.73 -20.04
N ARG A 478 16.81 3.90 -19.45
CA ARG A 478 17.52 4.24 -18.21
C ARG A 478 18.58 5.32 -18.42
N TYR A 479 19.26 5.30 -19.57
CA TYR A 479 20.29 6.28 -19.91
C TYR A 479 19.70 7.67 -20.18
N THR A 480 18.61 7.75 -20.97
CA THR A 480 18.02 9.03 -21.38
C THR A 480 16.86 9.48 -20.51
N THR A 481 16.28 8.58 -19.71
CA THR A 481 15.04 8.77 -18.94
C THR A 481 13.76 8.89 -19.78
N ALA A 482 13.79 8.49 -21.06
CA ALA A 482 12.59 8.46 -21.91
C ALA A 482 11.51 7.52 -21.33
N GLY A 483 10.26 7.98 -21.29
CA GLY A 483 9.12 7.22 -20.77
C GLY A 483 9.08 7.06 -19.25
N THR A 484 9.89 7.80 -18.48
CA THR A 484 9.89 7.76 -17.00
C THR A 484 9.13 8.92 -16.36
N ALA A 485 8.39 9.68 -17.15
CA ALA A 485 7.69 10.89 -16.75
C ALA A 485 6.31 10.59 -16.12
N HIS A 486 5.54 11.61 -15.74
CA HIS A 486 4.23 11.42 -15.08
C HIS A 486 3.20 10.73 -15.97
N ASP A 487 3.32 10.92 -17.28
CA ASP A 487 2.46 10.33 -18.32
C ASP A 487 2.86 8.86 -18.62
N GLN A 488 4.02 8.40 -18.12
CA GLN A 488 4.56 7.04 -18.30
C GLN A 488 4.69 6.65 -19.79
N GLY A 489 5.02 7.63 -20.64
CA GLY A 489 5.29 7.41 -22.05
C GLY A 489 4.06 7.06 -22.89
N LYS A 490 2.87 7.54 -22.50
CA LYS A 490 1.63 7.40 -23.30
C LYS A 490 1.78 7.92 -24.73
N THR A 491 2.56 8.99 -24.90
CA THR A 491 2.90 9.56 -26.23
C THR A 491 4.34 9.24 -26.65
N SER A 492 5.27 9.08 -25.71
CA SER A 492 6.70 8.89 -26.02
C SER A 492 7.16 7.44 -26.15
N GLY A 493 6.46 6.45 -25.58
CA GLY A 493 6.95 5.07 -25.46
C GLY A 493 7.17 4.37 -26.81
N THR A 494 6.12 4.31 -27.65
CA THR A 494 6.22 3.74 -28.99
C THR A 494 7.15 4.58 -29.88
N LEU A 495 7.08 5.91 -29.80
CA LEU A 495 7.94 6.80 -30.58
C LEU A 495 9.42 6.56 -30.25
N THR A 496 9.76 6.48 -28.96
CA THR A 496 11.13 6.17 -28.49
C THR A 496 11.59 4.82 -29.03
N SER A 497 10.75 3.78 -28.91
CA SER A 497 11.09 2.44 -29.40
C SER A 497 11.31 2.44 -30.92
N ALA A 498 10.46 3.13 -31.67
CA ALA A 498 10.56 3.22 -33.12
C ALA A 498 11.78 4.03 -33.58
N VAL A 499 12.12 5.12 -32.90
CA VAL A 499 13.34 5.89 -33.20
C VAL A 499 14.59 5.08 -32.85
N ILE A 500 14.64 4.36 -31.73
CA ILE A 500 15.76 3.46 -31.41
C ILE A 500 15.90 2.38 -32.49
N ALA A 501 14.79 1.75 -32.89
CA ALA A 501 14.78 0.74 -33.94
C ALA A 501 15.34 1.29 -35.26
N HIS A 502 14.93 2.51 -35.64
CA HIS A 502 15.47 3.23 -36.79
C HIS A 502 16.98 3.47 -36.67
N LEU A 503 17.46 3.96 -35.52
CA LEU A 503 18.89 4.23 -35.27
C LEU A 503 19.75 2.97 -35.27
N LEU A 504 19.19 1.83 -34.88
CA LEU A 504 19.88 0.54 -34.82
C LEU A 504 19.72 -0.30 -36.11
N GLY A 505 18.86 0.11 -37.03
CA GLY A 505 18.56 -0.65 -38.25
C GLY A 505 17.84 -1.98 -37.98
N VAL A 506 16.96 -2.03 -36.98
CA VAL A 506 16.17 -3.23 -36.61
C VAL A 506 14.67 -2.97 -36.71
N ASP A 507 13.88 -4.04 -36.77
CA ASP A 507 12.41 -3.93 -36.76
C ASP A 507 11.87 -3.49 -35.40
N VAL A 508 10.87 -2.59 -35.40
CA VAL A 508 10.23 -2.07 -34.18
C VAL A 508 9.63 -3.21 -33.35
N GLY A 509 8.98 -4.18 -34.00
CA GLY A 509 8.40 -5.34 -33.33
C GLY A 509 9.44 -6.25 -32.66
N ALA A 510 10.65 -6.34 -33.21
CA ALA A 510 11.73 -7.15 -32.64
C ALA A 510 12.39 -6.49 -31.43
N LEU A 511 12.44 -5.15 -31.39
CA LEU A 511 12.94 -4.40 -30.24
C LEU A 511 11.99 -4.49 -29.03
N GLY A 512 10.68 -4.55 -29.28
CA GLY A 512 9.64 -4.67 -28.26
C GLY A 512 9.35 -3.36 -27.51
N THR A 513 8.50 -3.45 -26.48
CA THR A 513 8.15 -2.34 -25.59
C THR A 513 8.85 -2.46 -24.25
N THR A 514 8.91 -1.36 -23.50
CA THR A 514 9.27 -1.44 -22.08
C THR A 514 8.16 -2.04 -21.24
N THR A 515 8.47 -2.51 -20.03
CA THR A 515 7.47 -3.12 -19.14
C THR A 515 6.37 -2.12 -18.74
N PHE A 516 5.10 -2.52 -18.85
CA PHE A 516 3.95 -1.78 -18.33
C PHE A 516 3.73 -2.09 -16.84
N ARG A 517 3.57 -1.07 -16.01
CA ARG A 517 3.37 -1.21 -14.56
C ARG A 517 2.14 -0.44 -14.11
N ALA A 518 1.54 -0.90 -13.01
CA ALA A 518 0.58 -0.09 -12.27
C ALA A 518 1.32 1.03 -11.51
N PRO A 519 0.69 2.19 -11.27
CA PRO A 519 -0.66 2.54 -11.71
C PRO A 519 -0.71 3.11 -13.14
N TYR A 520 -1.82 2.91 -13.88
CA TYR A 520 -2.03 3.47 -15.23
C TYR A 520 -1.91 5.01 -15.28
N VAL A 521 -2.45 5.67 -14.25
CA VAL A 521 -2.32 7.10 -13.97
C VAL A 521 -1.91 7.27 -12.50
N PRO A 522 -1.20 8.34 -12.13
CA PRO A 522 -0.82 8.58 -10.73
C PRO A 522 -2.02 8.58 -9.78
N VAL A 523 -1.79 8.05 -8.57
CA VAL A 523 -2.78 8.03 -7.47
C VAL A 523 -2.16 8.69 -6.25
N SER A 524 -2.92 9.53 -5.55
CA SER A 524 -2.43 10.18 -4.35
C SER A 524 -2.12 9.15 -3.25
N PHE A 525 -1.07 9.39 -2.46
CA PHE A 525 -0.74 8.51 -1.33
C PHE A 525 -1.85 8.49 -0.29
N ALA A 526 -2.53 9.62 -0.08
CA ALA A 526 -3.64 9.73 0.86
C ALA A 526 -4.83 8.86 0.44
N THR A 527 -5.11 8.77 -0.87
CA THR A 527 -6.13 7.89 -1.44
C THR A 527 -5.82 6.42 -1.19
N LEU A 528 -4.56 6.00 -1.40
CA LEU A 528 -4.14 4.62 -1.15
C LEU A 528 -4.19 4.24 0.34
N ALA A 529 -3.84 5.17 1.23
CA ALA A 529 -3.92 4.96 2.67
C ALA A 529 -5.38 4.92 3.18
N GLY A 530 -6.31 5.57 2.49
CA GLY A 530 -7.74 5.56 2.83
C GLY A 530 -8.01 5.99 4.27
N ARG A 531 -8.53 5.06 5.08
CA ARG A 531 -8.86 5.28 6.49
C ARG A 531 -7.80 4.80 7.48
N ASP A 532 -6.72 4.17 7.01
CA ASP A 532 -5.64 3.61 7.84
C ASP A 532 -4.68 4.72 8.32
N ARG A 533 -5.25 5.69 9.05
CA ARG A 533 -4.64 6.97 9.42
C ARG A 533 -5.02 7.33 10.86
N GLY A 534 -4.11 8.04 11.54
CA GLY A 534 -4.35 8.49 12.92
C GLY A 534 -4.62 7.30 13.85
N ALA A 535 -5.68 7.37 14.65
CA ALA A 535 -6.06 6.31 15.58
C ALA A 535 -6.52 5.00 14.91
N LEU A 536 -6.80 5.02 13.59
CA LEU A 536 -7.19 3.84 12.82
C LEU A 536 -6.02 3.22 12.04
N HIS A 537 -4.80 3.75 12.20
CA HIS A 537 -3.63 3.23 11.48
C HIS A 537 -3.30 1.77 11.87
N ASP A 538 -3.40 1.47 13.16
CA ASP A 538 -3.26 0.13 13.72
C ASP A 538 -4.22 0.02 14.95
N PRO A 539 -4.87 -1.12 15.20
CA PRO A 539 -5.79 -1.26 16.33
C PRO A 539 -5.14 -0.97 17.68
N VAL A 540 -5.88 -0.26 18.53
CA VAL A 540 -5.51 -0.02 19.93
C VAL A 540 -6.29 -0.99 20.81
N ARG A 541 -5.61 -1.96 21.41
CA ARG A 541 -6.21 -2.92 22.35
C ARG A 541 -6.12 -2.37 23.77
N VAL A 542 -7.22 -2.46 24.52
CA VAL A 542 -7.35 -1.96 25.89
C VAL A 542 -8.01 -3.02 26.78
N THR A 543 -7.62 -3.10 28.06
CA THR A 543 -8.15 -4.10 28.98
C THR A 543 -9.51 -3.72 29.55
N ALA A 544 -10.20 -4.66 30.19
CA ALA A 544 -11.45 -4.38 30.91
C ALA A 544 -11.28 -3.33 32.02
N MET A 545 -10.05 -3.12 32.50
CA MET A 545 -9.73 -2.14 33.55
C MET A 545 -9.23 -0.80 33.00
N HIS A 546 -9.20 -0.61 31.67
CA HIS A 546 -8.56 0.55 31.04
C HIS A 546 -9.09 1.89 31.54
N ASP A 547 -10.41 2.03 31.66
CA ASP A 547 -11.02 3.28 32.13
C ASP A 547 -10.57 3.62 33.56
N ARG A 548 -10.35 2.62 34.42
CA ARG A 548 -9.79 2.82 35.78
C ARG A 548 -8.34 3.24 35.77
N HIS A 549 -7.57 2.76 34.80
CA HIS A 549 -6.19 3.19 34.60
C HIS A 549 -6.15 4.66 34.19
N VAL A 550 -7.03 5.07 33.26
CA VAL A 550 -7.17 6.48 32.82
C VAL A 550 -7.62 7.39 33.97
N GLU A 551 -8.64 7.00 34.73
CA GLU A 551 -9.13 7.76 35.89
C GLU A 551 -8.06 7.98 36.97
N ARG A 552 -7.10 7.06 37.07
CA ARG A 552 -5.96 7.16 38.00
C ARG A 552 -4.72 7.81 37.39
N ASN A 553 -4.85 8.45 36.23
CA ASN A 553 -3.76 9.12 35.52
C ASN A 553 -2.57 8.20 35.21
N ALA A 554 -2.84 6.92 34.91
CA ALA A 554 -1.80 6.02 34.46
C ALA A 554 -1.13 6.57 33.19
N VAL A 555 0.20 6.51 33.17
CA VAL A 555 0.97 6.73 31.95
C VAL A 555 1.05 5.40 31.22
N PHE A 556 0.70 5.36 29.93
CA PHE A 556 0.64 4.12 29.16
C PHE A 556 1.87 3.91 28.27
N GLU A 557 2.25 2.65 28.07
CA GLU A 557 3.16 2.23 27.01
C GLU A 557 2.44 1.35 25.98
N ASN A 558 3.04 1.24 24.78
CA ASN A 558 2.58 0.34 23.74
C ASN A 558 3.32 -1.00 23.87
N VAL A 559 2.59 -2.07 24.21
CA VAL A 559 3.12 -3.44 24.21
C VAL A 559 2.47 -4.21 23.07
N GLY A 560 3.11 -4.17 21.90
CA GLY A 560 2.44 -4.48 20.64
C GLY A 560 1.26 -3.51 20.43
N GLN A 561 0.08 -4.06 20.16
CA GLN A 561 -1.16 -3.28 20.03
C GLN A 561 -1.82 -2.92 21.37
N TRP A 562 -1.33 -3.42 22.50
CA TRP A 562 -1.92 -3.14 23.81
C TRP A 562 -1.46 -1.81 24.41
N LYS A 563 -2.40 -1.07 25.01
CA LYS A 563 -2.10 0.00 25.96
C LYS A 563 -2.03 -0.57 27.37
N ARG A 564 -0.81 -0.71 27.90
CA ARG A 564 -0.59 -1.15 29.28
C ARG A 564 -0.19 0.03 30.16
N PRO A 565 -0.68 0.11 31.42
CA PRO A 565 -0.14 1.05 32.39
C PRO A 565 1.35 0.81 32.58
N ARG A 566 2.15 1.84 32.28
CA ARG A 566 3.60 1.86 32.49
C ARG A 566 3.93 2.16 33.94
N TYR A 567 3.29 3.18 34.51
CA TYR A 567 3.35 3.58 35.92
C TYR A 567 2.17 4.51 36.28
N TYR A 568 1.95 4.73 37.57
CA TYR A 568 0.88 5.55 38.16
C TYR A 568 1.48 6.69 39.00
N PRO A 569 1.74 7.87 38.42
CA PRO A 569 2.33 8.98 39.15
C PRO A 569 1.34 9.61 40.14
N LEU A 570 1.84 9.99 41.31
CA LEU A 570 1.17 10.95 42.18
C LEU A 570 1.49 12.39 41.72
N PRO A 571 0.68 13.40 42.14
CA PRO A 571 0.97 14.78 41.78
C PRO A 571 2.39 15.21 42.16
N GLY A 572 3.17 15.64 41.17
CA GLY A 572 4.56 16.09 41.34
C GLY A 572 5.63 15.01 41.21
N GLU A 573 5.26 13.74 41.01
CA GLU A 573 6.22 12.68 40.74
C GLU A 573 6.57 12.61 39.24
N ASP A 574 7.86 12.45 38.95
CA ASP A 574 8.31 11.93 37.67
C ASP A 574 8.21 10.39 37.65
N MET A 575 8.61 9.80 36.52
CA MET A 575 8.59 8.35 36.36
C MET A 575 9.47 7.63 37.38
N GLU A 576 10.67 8.15 37.67
CA GLU A 576 11.61 7.50 38.58
C GLU A 576 11.06 7.47 40.00
N ALA A 577 10.56 8.61 40.51
CA ALA A 577 9.96 8.70 41.84
C ALA A 577 8.74 7.78 41.97
N ALA A 578 7.85 7.77 40.98
CA ALA A 578 6.67 6.91 40.97
C ALA A 578 7.03 5.42 40.99
N VAL A 579 7.95 5.00 40.12
CA VAL A 579 8.38 3.60 40.00
C VAL A 579 9.10 3.12 41.26
N LEU A 580 9.96 3.94 41.87
CA LEU A 580 10.59 3.61 43.15
C LEU A 580 9.57 3.43 44.27
N ARG A 581 8.57 4.31 44.35
CA ARG A 581 7.46 4.21 45.31
C ARG A 581 6.64 2.94 45.06
N GLU A 582 6.29 2.64 43.82
CA GLU A 582 5.56 1.44 43.43
C GLU A 582 6.32 0.15 43.80
N CYS A 583 7.62 0.07 43.46
CA CYS A 583 8.46 -1.07 43.80
C CYS A 583 8.55 -1.27 45.31
N ARG A 584 8.76 -0.19 46.06
CA ARG A 584 8.79 -0.22 47.52
C ARG A 584 7.46 -0.73 48.09
N ALA A 585 6.34 -0.21 47.59
CA ALA A 585 5.01 -0.62 48.04
C ALA A 585 4.76 -2.12 47.84
N VAL A 586 5.20 -2.69 46.71
CA VAL A 586 5.10 -4.14 46.46
C VAL A 586 5.98 -4.93 47.42
N ARG A 587 7.22 -4.50 47.69
CA ARG A 587 8.16 -5.20 48.57
C ARG A 587 7.79 -5.12 50.05
N GLU A 588 7.30 -3.97 50.50
CA GLU A 588 7.05 -3.69 51.93
C GLU A 588 5.59 -3.93 52.36
N ALA A 589 4.64 -3.87 51.42
CA ALA A 589 3.21 -3.97 51.71
C ALA A 589 2.49 -4.84 50.65
N ALA A 590 1.66 -4.23 49.80
CA ALA A 590 0.98 -4.90 48.71
C ALA A 590 0.84 -3.95 47.51
N GLY A 591 1.03 -4.48 46.31
CA GLY A 591 0.73 -3.80 45.07
C GLY A 591 -0.10 -4.65 44.12
N VAL A 592 -0.72 -3.98 43.14
CA VAL A 592 -1.58 -4.62 42.14
C VAL A 592 -1.22 -4.22 40.72
N LEU A 593 -1.15 -5.20 39.83
CA LEU A 593 -0.86 -5.05 38.42
C LEU A 593 -1.97 -5.66 37.56
N ASP A 594 -2.31 -4.99 36.46
CA ASP A 594 -3.13 -5.56 35.40
C ASP A 594 -2.26 -6.49 34.51
N ALA A 595 -2.47 -7.80 34.70
CA ALA A 595 -1.79 -8.86 33.96
C ALA A 595 -2.69 -9.48 32.86
N SER A 596 -3.82 -8.83 32.54
CA SER A 596 -4.80 -9.36 31.59
C SER A 596 -4.26 -9.55 30.18
N THR A 597 -3.18 -8.86 29.81
CA THR A 597 -2.61 -8.90 28.45
C THR A 597 -1.75 -10.13 28.15
N LEU A 598 -1.41 -10.96 29.14
CA LEU A 598 -0.69 -12.21 28.89
C LEU A 598 -1.51 -13.11 27.96
N GLY A 599 -0.84 -13.82 27.04
CA GLY A 599 -1.52 -14.82 26.23
C GLY A 599 -1.96 -15.99 27.10
N LYS A 600 -3.13 -16.55 26.80
CA LYS A 600 -3.72 -17.67 27.56
C LYS A 600 -4.31 -18.68 26.59
N ILE A 601 -3.88 -19.92 26.68
CA ILE A 601 -4.28 -21.01 25.75
C ILE A 601 -4.78 -22.20 26.57
N ASP A 602 -6.03 -22.57 26.35
CA ASP A 602 -6.64 -23.80 26.88
C ASP A 602 -6.21 -24.99 26.02
N VAL A 603 -5.51 -25.95 26.62
CA VAL A 603 -4.99 -27.15 25.93
C VAL A 603 -5.67 -28.38 26.51
N ARG A 604 -6.45 -29.08 25.68
CA ARG A 604 -7.26 -30.24 26.09
C ARG A 604 -7.05 -31.46 25.22
N GLY A 605 -7.16 -32.62 25.85
CA GLY A 605 -7.16 -33.91 25.19
C GLY A 605 -6.19 -34.90 25.83
N PRO A 606 -6.37 -36.20 25.58
CA PRO A 606 -5.58 -37.24 26.23
C PRO A 606 -4.07 -37.14 25.95
N ASP A 607 -3.69 -36.52 24.84
CA ASP A 607 -2.28 -36.35 24.44
C ASP A 607 -1.76 -34.91 24.71
N ALA A 608 -2.53 -34.07 25.42
CA ALA A 608 -2.15 -32.69 25.73
C ALA A 608 -0.84 -32.59 26.52
N ALA A 609 -0.63 -33.50 27.48
CA ALA A 609 0.60 -33.52 28.28
C ALA A 609 1.83 -33.89 27.45
N GLU A 610 1.66 -34.77 26.46
CA GLU A 610 2.70 -35.18 25.52
C GLU A 610 3.04 -34.03 24.57
N LEU A 611 2.04 -33.34 24.01
CA LEU A 611 2.24 -32.14 23.20
C LEU A 611 3.08 -31.09 23.95
N LEU A 612 2.69 -30.77 25.18
CA LEU A 612 3.42 -29.82 26.01
C LEU A 612 4.83 -30.31 26.36
N ASP A 613 5.04 -31.61 26.50
CA ASP A 613 6.37 -32.18 26.67
C ASP A 613 7.25 -32.05 25.41
N ARG A 614 6.67 -32.05 24.21
CA ARG A 614 7.46 -31.81 22.99
C ARG A 614 7.81 -30.34 22.79
N LEU A 615 6.92 -29.43 23.20
CA LEU A 615 7.09 -27.99 22.99
C LEU A 615 7.93 -27.29 24.06
N TYR A 616 7.80 -27.71 25.33
CA TYR A 616 8.55 -27.14 26.44
C TYR A 616 9.87 -27.87 26.69
N THR A 617 10.88 -27.11 27.11
CA THR A 617 12.20 -27.62 27.52
C THR A 617 12.13 -28.55 28.74
N ASN A 618 11.21 -28.31 29.69
CA ASN A 618 10.99 -29.11 30.91
C ASN A 618 9.80 -30.05 30.82
N MET A 619 9.77 -31.11 31.63
CA MET A 619 8.64 -32.07 31.65
C MET A 619 7.39 -31.43 32.26
N ILE A 620 6.34 -31.23 31.48
CA ILE A 620 5.00 -30.77 31.90
C ILE A 620 4.11 -31.96 32.27
N SER A 621 4.28 -33.12 31.62
CA SER A 621 3.46 -34.32 31.86
C SER A 621 3.41 -34.81 33.32
N THR A 622 4.47 -34.54 34.09
CA THR A 622 4.60 -34.90 35.51
C THR A 622 3.97 -33.90 36.49
N LEU A 623 3.43 -32.79 36.00
CA LEU A 623 2.75 -31.79 36.82
C LEU A 623 1.50 -32.38 37.46
N LYS A 624 1.27 -32.24 38.75
CA LYS A 624 0.04 -32.75 39.39
C LYS A 624 -1.15 -31.85 39.05
N VAL A 625 -2.37 -32.41 38.97
CA VAL A 625 -3.60 -31.60 38.91
C VAL A 625 -3.66 -30.68 40.13
N GLY A 626 -4.06 -29.42 39.94
CA GLY A 626 -4.03 -28.41 41.01
C GLY A 626 -2.70 -27.66 41.15
N ALA A 627 -1.67 -28.04 40.39
CA ALA A 627 -0.36 -27.41 40.40
C ALA A 627 -0.07 -26.61 39.12
N ILE A 628 0.91 -25.74 39.24
CA ILE A 628 1.39 -24.82 38.20
C ILE A 628 2.88 -25.08 37.97
N ARG A 629 3.36 -24.90 36.75
CA ARG A 629 4.80 -25.02 36.42
C ARG A 629 5.20 -23.96 35.42
N TYR A 630 6.27 -23.23 35.72
CA TYR A 630 6.92 -22.37 34.73
C TYR A 630 7.66 -23.22 33.70
N GLY A 631 7.65 -22.81 32.43
CA GLY A 631 8.28 -23.50 31.32
C GLY A 631 8.84 -22.51 30.29
N VAL A 632 9.89 -22.95 29.59
CA VAL A 632 10.47 -22.21 28.46
C VAL A 632 10.28 -23.02 27.19
N MET A 633 9.79 -22.38 26.12
CA MET A 633 9.74 -22.91 24.77
C MET A 633 10.93 -22.43 23.97
N CYS A 634 11.43 -23.28 23.08
CA CYS A 634 12.49 -22.93 22.13
C CYS A 634 11.98 -23.13 20.71
N ARG A 635 12.61 -22.44 19.74
CA ARG A 635 12.50 -22.84 18.34
C ARG A 635 13.41 -24.04 18.07
N ALA A 636 13.32 -24.62 16.88
CA ALA A 636 14.14 -25.76 16.47
C ALA A 636 15.67 -25.46 16.51
N ASP A 637 16.08 -24.19 16.42
CA ASP A 637 17.46 -23.75 16.59
C ASP A 637 17.97 -23.73 18.04
N GLY A 638 17.10 -24.07 19.02
CA GLY A 638 17.42 -24.12 20.44
C GLY A 638 17.43 -22.76 21.13
N MET A 639 17.02 -21.69 20.45
CA MET A 639 16.94 -20.36 21.04
C MET A 639 15.59 -20.17 21.72
N VAL A 640 15.58 -19.42 22.83
CA VAL A 640 14.36 -19.12 23.58
C VAL A 640 13.38 -18.38 22.66
N PHE A 641 12.18 -18.94 22.56
CA PHE A 641 11.09 -18.42 21.74
C PHE A 641 10.09 -17.66 22.60
N ASP A 642 9.62 -18.31 23.66
CA ASP A 642 8.64 -17.77 24.60
C ASP A 642 8.73 -18.53 25.94
N ASP A 643 8.08 -18.00 26.95
CA ASP A 643 7.99 -18.60 28.27
C ASP A 643 6.67 -18.28 28.97
N GLY A 644 6.42 -18.95 30.08
CA GLY A 644 5.25 -18.70 30.89
C GLY A 644 4.90 -19.86 31.80
N THR A 645 3.67 -19.89 32.29
CA THR A 645 3.23 -20.91 33.26
C THR A 645 2.20 -21.84 32.66
N VAL A 646 2.25 -23.11 33.06
CA VAL A 646 1.27 -24.13 32.70
C VAL A 646 0.54 -24.54 33.97
N ILE A 647 -0.78 -24.40 33.96
CA ILE A 647 -1.69 -24.79 35.02
C ILE A 647 -2.33 -26.12 34.62
N ARG A 648 -2.21 -27.18 35.44
CA ARG A 648 -2.91 -28.45 35.19
C ARG A 648 -4.27 -28.44 35.89
N LEU A 649 -5.32 -28.39 35.08
CA LEU A 649 -6.72 -28.27 35.53
C LEU A 649 -7.38 -29.64 35.72
N ALA A 650 -7.06 -30.59 34.84
CA ALA A 650 -7.47 -31.99 34.93
C ALA A 650 -6.35 -32.88 34.34
N PRO A 651 -6.46 -34.23 34.39
CA PRO A 651 -5.45 -35.11 33.82
C PRO A 651 -5.12 -34.81 32.34
N ASP A 652 -6.11 -34.39 31.56
CA ASP A 652 -6.06 -34.12 30.13
C ASP A 652 -6.41 -32.65 29.79
N HIS A 653 -6.27 -31.74 30.75
CA HIS A 653 -6.66 -30.34 30.59
C HIS A 653 -5.66 -29.40 31.27
N PHE A 654 -5.11 -28.49 30.47
CA PHE A 654 -4.11 -27.51 30.87
C PHE A 654 -4.53 -26.10 30.44
N LEU A 655 -4.08 -25.10 31.19
CA LEU A 655 -4.15 -23.69 30.79
C LEU A 655 -2.73 -23.14 30.77
N VAL A 656 -2.29 -22.71 29.60
CA VAL A 656 -0.95 -22.18 29.35
C VAL A 656 -1.01 -20.66 29.32
N THR A 657 -0.11 -19.99 30.04
CA THR A 657 0.15 -18.55 29.89
C THR A 657 1.42 -18.35 29.08
N THR A 658 1.44 -17.28 28.28
CA THR A 658 2.55 -16.88 27.40
C THR A 658 2.85 -15.41 27.61
N THR A 659 3.94 -14.91 27.05
CA THR A 659 4.19 -13.46 27.04
C THR A 659 3.09 -12.70 26.28
N THR A 660 2.89 -11.43 26.60
CA THR A 660 1.90 -10.57 25.90
C THR A 660 2.19 -10.46 24.41
N GLY A 661 3.46 -10.32 24.03
CA GLY A 661 3.87 -10.10 22.64
C GLY A 661 3.71 -11.32 21.73
N ASN A 662 3.88 -12.53 22.28
CA ASN A 662 3.89 -13.76 21.48
C ASN A 662 2.60 -14.59 21.60
N ALA A 663 1.53 -14.07 22.23
CA ALA A 663 0.29 -14.82 22.45
C ALA A 663 -0.26 -15.50 21.18
N ALA A 664 -0.30 -14.78 20.06
CA ALA A 664 -0.72 -15.35 18.77
C ALA A 664 0.30 -16.35 18.23
N ALA A 665 1.59 -15.98 18.22
CA ALA A 665 2.66 -16.80 17.69
C ALA A 665 2.81 -18.16 18.41
N VAL A 666 2.55 -18.22 19.72
CA VAL A 666 2.59 -19.48 20.48
C VAL A 666 1.42 -20.39 20.11
N LEU A 667 0.21 -19.84 19.91
CA LEU A 667 -0.92 -20.66 19.43
C LEU A 667 -0.66 -21.18 18.01
N ASP A 668 -0.20 -20.30 17.11
CA ASP A 668 0.16 -20.69 15.74
C ASP A 668 1.26 -21.77 15.75
N TRP A 669 2.24 -21.66 16.65
CA TRP A 669 3.27 -22.68 16.84
C TRP A 669 2.70 -24.02 17.30
N MET A 670 1.80 -24.02 18.29
CA MET A 670 1.13 -25.25 18.72
C MET A 670 0.34 -25.91 17.58
N GLU A 671 -0.40 -25.11 16.82
CA GLU A 671 -1.21 -25.57 15.69
C GLU A 671 -0.35 -26.04 14.52
N GLU A 672 0.77 -25.37 14.21
CA GLU A 672 1.72 -25.80 13.19
C GLU A 672 2.19 -27.22 13.49
N TRP A 673 2.77 -27.46 14.68
CA TRP A 673 3.27 -28.78 15.06
C TRP A 673 2.16 -29.84 15.11
N LEU A 674 0.98 -29.51 15.60
CA LEU A 674 -0.16 -30.44 15.62
C LEU A 674 -0.64 -30.80 14.21
N GLN A 675 -0.74 -29.83 13.30
CA GLN A 675 -1.32 -30.06 11.97
C GLN A 675 -0.32 -30.65 10.98
N THR A 676 0.96 -30.31 11.07
CA THR A 676 1.96 -30.65 10.06
C THR A 676 2.89 -31.79 10.47
N GLU A 677 3.22 -31.92 11.75
CA GLU A 677 4.22 -32.89 12.24
C GLU A 677 3.60 -34.02 13.07
N TRP A 678 2.61 -33.70 13.93
CA TRP A 678 2.01 -34.64 14.88
C TRP A 678 0.47 -34.70 14.78
N PRO A 679 -0.11 -34.92 13.58
CA PRO A 679 -1.57 -34.97 13.40
C PRO A 679 -2.25 -36.16 14.08
N ASP A 680 -1.46 -37.10 14.61
CA ASP A 680 -1.92 -38.24 15.41
C ASP A 680 -2.14 -37.91 16.90
N LEU A 681 -1.56 -36.82 17.41
CA LEU A 681 -1.78 -36.40 18.81
C LEU A 681 -3.21 -35.86 18.98
N ARG A 682 -3.95 -36.43 19.93
CA ARG A 682 -5.30 -35.96 20.27
C ARG A 682 -5.21 -34.87 21.32
N ALA A 683 -4.77 -33.70 20.89
CA ALA A 683 -4.79 -32.46 21.66
C ALA A 683 -5.47 -31.36 20.84
N ARG A 684 -6.07 -30.38 21.53
CA ARG A 684 -6.72 -29.21 20.95
C ARG A 684 -6.32 -27.98 21.74
N CYS A 685 -6.01 -26.90 21.02
CA CYS A 685 -5.59 -25.64 21.59
C CYS A 685 -6.67 -24.58 21.31
N THR A 686 -7.10 -23.85 22.33
CA THR A 686 -8.05 -22.74 22.19
C THR A 686 -7.48 -21.50 22.84
N SER A 687 -7.34 -20.38 22.11
CA SER A 687 -7.02 -19.11 22.76
C SER A 687 -8.17 -18.72 23.69
N VAL A 688 -7.84 -18.48 24.95
CA VAL A 688 -8.72 -17.89 25.97
C VAL A 688 -8.11 -16.59 26.49
N THR A 689 -7.22 -15.97 25.72
CA THR A 689 -6.49 -14.74 26.08
C THR A 689 -7.44 -13.63 26.53
N GLU A 690 -8.47 -13.35 25.74
CA GLU A 690 -9.46 -12.28 25.99
C GLU A 690 -10.66 -12.75 26.82
N GLN A 691 -10.75 -14.03 27.17
CA GLN A 691 -11.77 -14.53 28.09
C GLN A 691 -11.48 -14.12 29.54
N TRP A 692 -10.19 -13.98 29.89
CA TRP A 692 -9.75 -13.76 31.26
C TRP A 692 -9.20 -12.35 31.46
N ALA A 693 -9.76 -11.63 32.42
CA ALA A 693 -9.10 -10.50 33.07
C ALA A 693 -8.30 -11.03 34.27
N THR A 694 -7.09 -10.51 34.46
CA THR A 694 -6.16 -11.00 35.47
C THR A 694 -5.60 -9.85 36.30
N VAL A 695 -5.75 -9.95 37.61
CA VAL A 695 -5.19 -9.04 38.59
C VAL A 695 -4.08 -9.74 39.36
N ALA A 696 -2.84 -9.27 39.21
CA ALA A 696 -1.69 -9.75 39.96
C ALA A 696 -1.53 -8.94 41.24
N LEU A 697 -1.85 -9.55 42.38
CA LEU A 697 -1.72 -8.98 43.73
C LEU A 697 -0.43 -9.51 44.38
N ALA A 698 0.56 -8.65 44.58
CA ALA A 698 1.89 -9.04 45.03
C ALA A 698 2.34 -8.27 46.28
N GLY A 699 3.20 -8.90 47.09
CA GLY A 699 3.78 -8.35 48.32
C GLY A 699 3.37 -9.13 49.58
N PRO A 700 4.05 -8.92 50.72
CA PRO A 700 3.74 -9.62 51.97
C PRO A 700 2.28 -9.40 52.45
N GLY A 701 1.70 -8.23 52.18
CA GLY A 701 0.32 -7.90 52.50
C GLY A 701 -0.74 -8.56 51.60
N SER A 702 -0.34 -9.16 50.48
CA SER A 702 -1.25 -9.76 49.48
C SER A 702 -2.16 -10.85 50.09
N ARG A 703 -1.65 -11.64 51.04
CA ARG A 703 -2.42 -12.69 51.73
C ARG A 703 -3.60 -12.12 52.52
N ALA A 704 -3.37 -11.03 53.26
CA ALA A 704 -4.40 -10.40 54.08
C ALA A 704 -5.49 -9.78 53.21
N VAL A 705 -5.09 -9.13 52.11
CA VAL A 705 -6.01 -8.58 51.11
C VAL A 705 -6.86 -9.69 50.49
N LEU A 706 -6.24 -10.79 50.05
CA LEU A 706 -6.98 -11.92 49.48
C LEU A 706 -7.92 -12.57 50.50
N ALA A 707 -7.49 -12.76 51.75
CA ALA A 707 -8.35 -13.31 52.82
C ALA A 707 -9.61 -12.47 53.04
N ALA A 708 -9.48 -11.14 52.98
CA ALA A 708 -10.60 -10.22 53.14
C ALA A 708 -11.59 -10.30 51.96
N LEU A 709 -11.08 -10.46 50.73
CA LEU A 709 -11.91 -10.55 49.52
C LEU A 709 -12.47 -11.95 49.27
N ALA A 710 -11.84 -13.00 49.79
CA ALA A 710 -12.21 -14.40 49.59
C ALA A 710 -12.27 -15.16 50.93
N PRO A 711 -13.23 -14.86 51.82
CA PRO A 711 -13.27 -15.41 53.17
C PRO A 711 -13.46 -16.93 53.23
N ALA A 712 -13.96 -17.56 52.15
CA ALA A 712 -14.12 -19.01 52.04
C ALA A 712 -12.82 -19.73 51.63
N LEU A 713 -11.79 -19.01 51.20
CA LEU A 713 -10.52 -19.56 50.75
C LEU A 713 -9.52 -19.62 51.92
N ALA A 714 -9.04 -20.82 52.27
CA ALA A 714 -7.92 -20.95 53.19
C ALA A 714 -6.63 -20.50 52.48
N VAL A 715 -6.11 -19.33 52.89
CA VAL A 715 -4.96 -18.69 52.24
C VAL A 715 -3.66 -18.84 53.02
N ASP A 716 -3.57 -19.67 54.07
CA ASP A 716 -2.30 -19.92 54.78
C ASP A 716 -1.32 -20.74 53.90
N ALA A 717 -0.04 -20.76 54.27
CA ALA A 717 1.01 -21.31 53.40
C ALA A 717 0.91 -22.83 53.22
N GLU A 718 0.35 -23.54 54.21
CA GLU A 718 0.15 -24.99 54.17
C GLU A 718 -1.06 -25.33 53.28
N SER A 719 -2.17 -24.60 53.43
CA SER A 719 -3.41 -24.81 52.67
C SER A 719 -3.32 -24.33 51.22
N PHE A 720 -2.53 -23.28 50.95
CA PHE A 720 -2.31 -22.72 49.62
C PHE A 720 -0.80 -22.61 49.29
N PRO A 721 -0.12 -23.74 48.98
CA PRO A 721 1.30 -23.76 48.66
C PRO A 721 1.66 -23.02 47.37
N PHE A 722 2.93 -22.62 47.27
CA PHE A 722 3.49 -21.96 46.09
C PHE A 722 3.28 -22.80 44.82
N MET A 723 2.97 -22.15 43.69
CA MET A 723 2.71 -22.81 42.40
C MET A 723 1.54 -23.81 42.45
N THR A 724 0.50 -23.48 43.20
CA THR A 724 -0.81 -24.15 43.13
C THR A 724 -1.91 -23.15 42.77
N TRP A 725 -3.11 -23.64 42.49
CA TRP A 725 -4.28 -22.79 42.19
C TRP A 725 -5.55 -23.29 42.88
N ARG A 726 -6.53 -22.41 43.04
CA ARG A 726 -7.87 -22.71 43.60
C ARG A 726 -8.94 -21.93 42.83
N ASP A 727 -10.04 -22.59 42.51
CA ASP A 727 -11.26 -21.90 42.10
C ASP A 727 -12.05 -21.54 43.38
N THR A 728 -12.50 -20.29 43.47
CA THR A 728 -13.24 -19.75 44.61
C THR A 728 -14.04 -18.52 44.18
N GLU A 729 -14.86 -17.99 45.06
CA GLU A 729 -15.38 -16.63 44.94
C GLU A 729 -14.37 -15.62 45.52
N VAL A 730 -14.12 -14.53 44.79
CA VAL A 730 -13.37 -13.36 45.25
C VAL A 730 -14.25 -12.13 45.04
N ALA A 731 -14.58 -11.43 46.12
CA ALA A 731 -15.45 -10.25 46.10
C ALA A 731 -16.82 -10.48 45.41
N GLY A 732 -17.44 -11.66 45.61
CA GLY A 732 -18.71 -11.99 44.93
C GLY A 732 -18.56 -12.53 43.51
N ILE A 733 -17.32 -12.71 43.00
CA ILE A 733 -17.04 -13.06 41.61
C ILE A 733 -16.37 -14.43 41.55
N GLU A 734 -16.85 -15.32 40.68
CA GLU A 734 -16.17 -16.59 40.39
C GLU A 734 -14.78 -16.32 39.81
N ALA A 735 -13.76 -16.83 40.48
CA ALA A 735 -12.37 -16.57 40.16
C ALA A 735 -11.50 -17.81 40.29
N ARG A 736 -10.47 -17.87 39.44
CA ARG A 736 -9.33 -18.76 39.61
C ARG A 736 -8.16 -18.00 40.20
N VAL A 737 -7.78 -18.35 41.42
CA VAL A 737 -6.64 -17.76 42.11
C VAL A 737 -5.43 -18.66 41.94
N CYS A 738 -4.35 -18.11 41.41
CA CYS A 738 -3.09 -18.82 41.15
C CYS A 738 -1.99 -18.21 42.02
N ARG A 739 -1.25 -19.03 42.77
CA ARG A 739 -0.11 -18.56 43.57
C ARG A 739 1.17 -18.55 42.73
N ILE A 740 1.24 -17.57 41.83
CA ILE A 740 2.34 -17.29 40.89
C ILE A 740 2.97 -15.94 41.26
N SER A 741 4.29 -15.83 41.13
CA SER A 741 5.01 -14.58 41.37
C SER A 741 6.05 -14.33 40.31
N PHE A 742 6.03 -13.11 39.74
CA PHE A 742 7.07 -12.60 38.85
C PHE A 742 7.93 -11.51 39.52
N SER A 743 7.78 -11.31 40.83
CA SER A 743 8.58 -10.37 41.63
C SER A 743 9.48 -11.06 42.66
N GLY A 744 9.22 -12.34 42.97
CA GLY A 744 9.86 -13.07 44.07
C GLY A 744 9.23 -12.83 45.45
N GLU A 745 8.26 -11.91 45.56
CA GLU A 745 7.41 -11.79 46.75
C GLU A 745 6.30 -12.85 46.73
N LEU A 746 5.61 -13.02 47.86
CA LEU A 746 4.29 -13.65 47.87
C LEU A 746 3.34 -12.93 46.90
N ALA A 747 2.68 -13.68 46.02
CA ALA A 747 1.75 -13.11 45.06
C ALA A 747 0.64 -14.09 44.67
N TYR A 748 -0.48 -13.51 44.24
CA TYR A 748 -1.67 -14.19 43.76
C TYR A 748 -2.15 -13.53 42.46
N GLU A 749 -2.28 -14.31 41.39
CA GLU A 749 -2.97 -13.90 40.17
C GLU A 749 -4.43 -14.34 40.27
N ILE A 750 -5.33 -13.36 40.27
CA ILE A 750 -6.77 -13.57 40.37
C ILE A 750 -7.36 -13.42 38.97
N ASN A 751 -7.83 -14.53 38.41
CA ASN A 751 -8.36 -14.62 37.06
C ASN A 751 -9.88 -14.70 37.11
N VAL A 752 -10.56 -13.78 36.44
CA VAL A 752 -12.03 -13.73 36.32
C VAL A 752 -12.42 -13.61 34.86
N SER A 753 -13.68 -13.92 34.53
CA SER A 753 -14.21 -13.60 33.20
C SER A 753 -14.02 -12.10 32.89
N TRP A 754 -13.65 -11.78 31.65
CA TRP A 754 -13.21 -10.46 31.23
C TRP A 754 -14.09 -9.29 31.72
N TRP A 755 -15.41 -9.44 31.61
CA TRP A 755 -16.38 -8.40 32.00
C TRP A 755 -16.41 -8.11 33.51
N TYR A 756 -15.79 -8.94 34.35
CA TYR A 756 -15.65 -8.69 35.78
C TYR A 756 -14.30 -8.06 36.16
N GLY A 757 -13.39 -7.84 35.19
CA GLY A 757 -12.06 -7.30 35.44
C GLY A 757 -12.09 -5.96 36.18
N GLN A 758 -12.96 -5.04 35.75
CA GLN A 758 -13.14 -3.74 36.42
C GLN A 758 -13.68 -3.89 37.84
N ALA A 759 -14.70 -4.74 38.04
CA ALA A 759 -15.29 -4.96 39.37
C ALA A 759 -14.27 -5.55 40.35
N LEU A 760 -13.46 -6.52 39.89
CA LEU A 760 -12.37 -7.09 40.68
C LEU A 760 -11.30 -6.04 41.01
N TRP A 761 -10.88 -5.25 40.03
CA TRP A 761 -9.90 -4.18 40.23
C TRP A 761 -10.36 -3.15 41.26
N ASP A 762 -11.61 -2.70 41.15
CA ASP A 762 -12.23 -1.77 42.10
C ASP A 762 -12.30 -2.39 43.51
N ALA A 763 -12.68 -3.67 43.63
CA ALA A 763 -12.73 -4.37 44.92
C ALA A 763 -11.35 -4.49 45.59
N VAL A 764 -10.30 -4.79 44.82
CA VAL A 764 -8.93 -4.85 45.34
C VAL A 764 -8.47 -3.48 45.84
N LEU A 765 -8.72 -2.42 45.08
CA LEU A 765 -8.31 -1.06 45.47
C LEU A 765 -9.14 -0.46 46.60
N ALA A 766 -10.41 -0.88 46.76
CA ALA A 766 -11.28 -0.44 47.84
C ALA A 766 -10.77 -0.85 49.24
N THR A 767 -9.83 -1.79 49.33
CA THR A 767 -9.16 -2.14 50.59
C THR A 767 -8.29 -1.01 51.14
N GLY A 768 -7.93 -0.02 50.33
CA GLY A 768 -7.16 1.17 50.73
C GLY A 768 -5.69 0.90 51.09
N THR A 769 -5.21 -0.34 50.98
CA THR A 769 -3.87 -0.77 51.41
C THR A 769 -2.96 -1.20 50.25
N VAL A 770 -3.48 -1.18 49.01
CA VAL A 770 -2.82 -1.72 47.82
C VAL A 770 -2.42 -0.58 46.87
N THR A 771 -1.18 -0.61 46.40
CA THR A 771 -0.65 0.37 45.43
C THR A 771 -0.71 -0.19 44.01
N PRO A 772 -1.42 0.45 43.05
CA PRO A 772 -1.34 0.04 41.66
C PRO A 772 0.06 0.31 41.11
N TYR A 773 0.60 -0.63 40.34
CA TYR A 773 1.88 -0.50 39.68
C TYR A 773 1.81 -0.97 38.23
N GLY A 774 2.67 -0.39 37.39
CA GLY A 774 2.68 -0.66 35.95
C GLY A 774 3.80 -1.60 35.51
N THR A 775 4.00 -1.68 34.19
CA THR A 775 5.03 -2.52 33.58
C THR A 775 6.44 -2.12 33.97
N GLU A 776 6.72 -0.85 34.23
CA GLU A 776 8.07 -0.43 34.61
C GLU A 776 8.46 -0.97 35.99
N ALA A 777 7.60 -0.79 37.00
CA ALA A 777 7.83 -1.39 38.32
C ALA A 777 7.86 -2.93 38.25
N MET A 778 7.03 -3.55 37.40
CA MET A 778 7.12 -4.98 37.12
C MET A 778 8.51 -5.37 36.57
N HIS A 779 9.08 -4.59 35.65
CA HIS A 779 10.41 -4.83 35.09
C HIS A 779 11.53 -4.67 36.12
N VAL A 780 11.44 -3.71 37.03
CA VAL A 780 12.39 -3.59 38.15
C VAL A 780 12.33 -4.83 39.04
N LEU A 781 11.14 -5.18 39.52
CA LEU A 781 10.92 -6.25 40.50
C LEU A 781 11.37 -7.63 39.98
N ARG A 782 11.10 -7.93 38.70
CA ARG A 782 11.55 -9.18 38.07
C ARG A 782 13.06 -9.19 37.83
N ALA A 783 13.66 -8.04 37.48
CA ALA A 783 15.08 -7.94 37.18
C ALA A 783 15.93 -8.05 38.46
N GLU A 784 15.42 -7.54 39.60
CA GLU A 784 16.02 -7.79 40.92
C GLU A 784 16.16 -9.28 41.23
N LYS A 785 15.21 -10.10 40.74
CA LYS A 785 15.22 -11.58 40.84
C LYS A 785 15.95 -12.26 39.69
N GLY A 786 16.50 -11.52 38.73
CA GLY A 786 17.17 -12.07 37.56
C GLY A 786 16.24 -12.83 36.61
N TYR A 787 14.92 -12.62 36.68
CA TYR A 787 14.00 -13.23 35.73
C TYR A 787 14.08 -12.51 34.38
N PRO A 788 14.25 -13.23 33.25
CA PRO A 788 14.35 -12.61 31.94
C PRO A 788 12.98 -12.13 31.43
N ILE A 789 12.99 -11.13 30.56
CA ILE A 789 11.86 -10.78 29.68
C ILE A 789 12.22 -11.19 28.26
N ILE A 790 11.39 -12.04 27.66
CA ILE A 790 11.56 -12.46 26.28
C ILE A 790 11.44 -11.24 25.35
N GLY A 791 12.42 -11.08 24.46
CA GLY A 791 12.56 -9.93 23.56
C GLY A 791 13.36 -8.76 24.13
N GLN A 792 13.64 -8.74 25.44
CA GLN A 792 14.52 -7.76 26.08
C GLN A 792 15.85 -8.40 26.52
N ASP A 793 15.78 -9.47 27.31
CA ASP A 793 16.96 -10.25 27.75
C ASP A 793 17.30 -11.39 26.78
N THR A 794 16.49 -11.54 25.72
CA THR A 794 16.70 -12.49 24.62
C THR A 794 16.53 -11.78 23.29
N ASP A 795 17.44 -12.03 22.34
CA ASP A 795 17.46 -11.38 21.02
C ASP A 795 17.33 -12.39 19.86
N GLY A 796 16.84 -13.60 20.16
CA GLY A 796 16.80 -14.71 19.21
C GLY A 796 18.12 -15.49 19.09
N THR A 797 19.17 -15.14 19.85
CA THR A 797 20.44 -15.88 19.89
C THR A 797 20.75 -16.51 21.26
N VAL A 798 19.83 -16.35 22.20
CA VAL A 798 19.98 -16.73 23.61
C VAL A 798 19.28 -18.06 23.87
N THR A 799 20.02 -19.04 24.39
CA THR A 799 19.48 -20.33 24.84
C THR A 799 19.04 -20.27 26.31
N PRO A 800 18.25 -21.23 26.83
CA PRO A 800 17.96 -21.29 28.26
C PRO A 800 19.22 -21.32 29.15
N ALA A 801 20.29 -21.99 28.69
CA ALA A 801 21.57 -22.04 29.40
C ALA A 801 22.26 -20.66 29.46
N ASP A 802 22.14 -19.87 28.39
CA ASP A 802 22.67 -18.51 28.34
C ASP A 802 21.96 -17.60 29.36
N LEU A 803 20.69 -17.84 29.65
CA LEU A 803 19.92 -17.14 30.71
C LEU A 803 20.23 -17.62 32.13
N GLY A 804 21.17 -18.57 32.31
CA GLY A 804 21.40 -19.21 33.62
C GLY A 804 20.29 -20.19 34.02
N MET A 805 19.47 -20.62 33.07
CA MET A 805 18.33 -21.51 33.28
C MET A 805 18.63 -22.95 32.85
N ASP A 806 19.88 -23.40 32.99
CA ASP A 806 20.30 -24.78 32.72
C ASP A 806 19.40 -25.82 33.44
N TRP A 807 18.83 -25.45 34.58
CA TRP A 807 17.93 -26.28 35.39
C TRP A 807 16.60 -26.62 34.71
N ILE A 808 16.13 -25.81 33.76
CA ILE A 808 14.83 -26.01 33.10
C ILE A 808 14.94 -26.95 31.89
N VAL A 809 16.14 -27.14 31.35
CA VAL A 809 16.37 -27.99 30.19
C VAL A 809 16.36 -29.47 30.60
N SER A 810 15.35 -30.23 30.18
CA SER A 810 15.20 -31.62 30.60
C SER A 810 16.29 -32.54 30.05
N LYS A 811 17.04 -33.14 30.98
CA LYS A 811 17.98 -34.25 30.69
C LYS A 811 17.27 -35.60 30.55
N LYS A 812 16.02 -35.72 31.00
CA LYS A 812 15.26 -36.97 31.05
C LYS A 812 14.45 -37.25 29.78
N LYS A 813 14.01 -36.20 29.09
CA LYS A 813 13.25 -36.33 27.84
C LYS A 813 14.14 -36.89 26.73
N PRO A 814 13.64 -37.78 25.85
CA PRO A 814 14.38 -38.17 24.67
C PRO A 814 14.64 -36.95 23.77
N ASP A 815 13.59 -36.16 23.50
CA ASP A 815 13.66 -34.95 22.69
C ASP A 815 12.64 -33.88 23.14
N PHE A 816 12.84 -32.65 22.67
CA PHE A 816 11.87 -31.55 22.65
C PHE A 816 12.32 -30.56 21.55
N VAL A 817 11.42 -29.73 21.04
CA VAL A 817 11.76 -28.80 19.96
C VAL A 817 12.88 -27.84 20.38
N GLY A 818 14.02 -27.94 19.69
CA GLY A 818 15.23 -27.17 19.97
C GLY A 818 16.35 -27.92 20.69
N LYS A 819 16.07 -29.03 21.38
CA LYS A 819 17.06 -29.77 22.18
C LYS A 819 18.29 -30.17 21.37
N ARG A 820 18.06 -30.71 20.16
CA ARG A 820 19.11 -31.14 19.23
C ARG A 820 20.13 -30.04 18.94
N SER A 821 19.69 -28.78 18.92
CA SER A 821 20.51 -27.65 18.54
C SER A 821 21.48 -27.20 19.62
N HIS A 822 21.26 -27.56 20.89
CA HIS A 822 22.18 -27.28 21.99
C HIS A 822 23.52 -28.04 21.88
N ALA A 823 23.56 -29.12 21.08
CA ALA A 823 24.78 -29.89 20.85
C ALA A 823 25.64 -29.37 19.67
N ARG A 824 25.26 -28.25 19.02
CA ARG A 824 26.00 -27.69 17.89
C ARG A 824 27.26 -26.96 18.37
N ALA A 825 28.22 -26.78 17.46
CA ALA A 825 29.50 -26.14 17.77
C ALA A 825 29.34 -24.74 18.39
N ASP A 826 28.41 -23.92 17.88
CA ASP A 826 28.19 -22.57 18.40
C ASP A 826 27.59 -22.54 19.82
N THR A 827 26.62 -23.42 20.10
CA THR A 827 26.00 -23.52 21.44
C THR A 827 26.93 -24.18 22.46
N ALA A 828 27.94 -24.92 22.00
CA ALA A 828 28.98 -25.52 22.84
C ALA A 828 30.15 -24.57 23.15
N ARG A 829 30.19 -23.36 22.58
CA ARG A 829 31.30 -22.43 22.82
C ARG A 829 31.39 -22.01 24.29
N PRO A 830 32.60 -21.90 24.86
CA PRO A 830 32.77 -21.46 26.25
C PRO A 830 32.58 -19.94 26.44
N ASP A 831 32.65 -19.17 25.35
CA ASP A 831 32.58 -17.70 25.35
C ASP A 831 31.18 -17.18 24.96
N ARG A 832 30.15 -18.03 25.01
CA ARG A 832 28.76 -17.58 24.83
C ARG A 832 28.42 -16.50 25.84
N ARG A 833 27.58 -15.55 25.39
CA ARG A 833 27.08 -14.49 26.26
C ARG A 833 26.09 -15.09 27.24
N ARG A 834 26.34 -14.87 28.52
CA ARG A 834 25.47 -15.33 29.61
C ARG A 834 24.88 -14.14 30.34
N LEU A 835 23.65 -14.31 30.82
CA LEU A 835 22.95 -13.32 31.64
C LEU A 835 23.66 -13.19 33.00
N VAL A 836 24.10 -11.97 33.29
CA VAL A 836 24.77 -11.59 34.53
C VAL A 836 24.16 -10.29 35.08
N GLY A 837 24.38 -10.03 36.36
CA GLY A 837 24.14 -8.71 36.93
C GLY A 837 25.34 -7.80 36.69
N LEU A 838 25.11 -6.51 36.47
CA LEU A 838 26.14 -5.47 36.48
C LEU A 838 25.81 -4.45 37.57
N LEU A 839 26.84 -4.13 38.35
CA LEU A 839 26.76 -3.22 39.49
C LEU A 839 27.69 -2.04 39.22
N PRO A 840 27.19 -0.87 38.76
CA PRO A 840 27.99 0.33 38.62
C PRO A 840 28.71 0.67 39.93
N GLU A 841 30.00 1.02 39.87
CA GLU A 841 30.75 1.34 41.09
C GLU A 841 30.21 2.59 41.78
N ASP A 842 29.80 3.59 40.99
CA ASP A 842 28.95 4.66 41.46
C ASP A 842 27.50 4.12 41.54
N PRO A 843 26.94 3.94 42.75
CA PRO A 843 25.63 3.33 42.94
C PRO A 843 24.47 4.18 42.43
N ASP A 844 24.71 5.44 42.05
CA ASP A 844 23.69 6.34 41.52
C ASP A 844 23.67 6.42 40.00
N VAL A 845 24.67 5.84 39.34
CA VAL A 845 24.78 5.85 37.88
C VAL A 845 23.86 4.80 37.26
N LEU A 846 22.89 5.26 36.47
CA LEU A 846 22.01 4.40 35.68
C LEU A 846 22.65 4.13 34.31
N LEU A 847 22.87 2.86 33.98
CA LEU A 847 23.41 2.47 32.68
C LEU A 847 22.31 2.57 31.61
N PRO A 848 22.62 2.98 30.36
CA PRO A 848 21.66 2.88 29.28
C PRO A 848 21.46 1.42 28.87
N GLU A 849 20.20 0.98 28.76
CA GLU A 849 19.87 -0.29 28.09
C GLU A 849 20.41 -0.25 26.64
N GLY A 850 21.04 -1.34 26.18
CA GLY A 850 21.79 -1.41 24.93
C GLY A 850 23.26 -0.93 25.03
N GLY A 851 23.69 -0.41 26.18
CA GLY A 851 25.08 -0.03 26.43
C GLY A 851 26.04 -1.21 26.25
N GLN A 852 27.15 -0.99 25.52
CA GLN A 852 28.13 -2.04 25.23
C GLN A 852 29.02 -2.31 26.44
N VAL A 853 29.45 -3.57 26.63
CA VAL A 853 30.35 -3.94 27.74
C VAL A 853 31.72 -4.26 27.17
N ILE A 854 32.77 -3.60 27.69
CA ILE A 854 34.17 -3.79 27.30
C ILE A 854 35.05 -4.14 28.50
N SER A 855 36.24 -4.69 28.24
CA SER A 855 37.19 -5.08 29.30
C SER A 855 38.16 -3.96 29.72
N THR A 856 38.28 -2.87 28.97
CA THR A 856 39.35 -1.88 29.14
C THR A 856 38.84 -0.59 29.79
N GLY A 857 39.57 -0.11 30.81
CA GLY A 857 39.31 1.18 31.48
C GLY A 857 39.79 2.42 30.71
N HIS A 858 40.12 2.25 29.44
CA HIS A 858 40.40 3.29 28.46
C HIS A 858 39.81 2.85 27.12
N LEU A 859 39.46 3.79 26.24
CA LEU A 859 38.96 3.50 24.90
C LEU A 859 40.16 3.32 23.95
N PRO A 860 40.50 2.09 23.50
CA PRO A 860 41.54 1.92 22.49
C PRO A 860 41.04 2.40 21.12
N PRO A 861 41.94 2.57 20.12
CA PRO A 861 41.53 2.83 18.76
C PRO A 861 40.55 1.76 18.24
N PRO A 862 39.53 2.14 17.45
CA PRO A 862 38.58 1.19 16.91
C PRO A 862 39.28 0.19 15.95
N PRO A 863 38.81 -1.08 15.88
CA PRO A 863 37.65 -1.61 16.60
C PRO A 863 37.97 -2.01 18.05
N VAL A 864 37.10 -1.61 18.98
CA VAL A 864 37.16 -2.03 20.39
C VAL A 864 36.38 -3.34 20.56
N PRO A 865 37.00 -4.44 21.05
CA PRO A 865 36.29 -5.70 21.27
C PRO A 865 35.18 -5.56 22.32
N MET A 866 33.96 -5.97 21.95
CA MET A 866 32.80 -5.96 22.85
C MET A 866 32.61 -7.34 23.48
N LEU A 867 32.45 -7.37 24.80
CA LEU A 867 32.13 -8.59 25.54
C LEU A 867 30.62 -8.87 25.56
N GLY A 868 29.79 -7.84 25.42
CA GLY A 868 28.37 -7.98 25.69
C GLY A 868 27.64 -6.66 25.62
N HIS A 869 26.39 -6.67 26.10
CA HIS A 869 25.57 -5.47 26.22
C HIS A 869 24.63 -5.55 27.43
N VAL A 870 24.25 -4.38 27.94
CA VAL A 870 23.21 -4.20 28.95
C VAL A 870 21.84 -4.50 28.33
N THR A 871 21.07 -5.41 28.92
CA THR A 871 19.71 -5.76 28.47
C THR A 871 18.64 -5.02 29.26
N SER A 872 18.86 -4.84 30.55
CA SER A 872 17.94 -4.15 31.46
C SER A 872 18.70 -3.31 32.47
N SER A 873 18.20 -2.12 32.84
CA SER A 873 18.91 -1.24 33.77
C SER A 873 17.94 -0.39 34.58
N TYR A 874 18.06 -0.44 35.91
CA TYR A 874 17.09 0.16 36.82
C TYR A 874 17.74 0.75 38.06
N ARG A 875 17.04 1.70 38.68
CA ARG A 875 17.27 2.06 40.08
C ARG A 875 16.38 1.19 40.95
N SER A 876 16.97 0.51 41.94
CA SER A 876 16.24 -0.38 42.85
C SER A 876 16.08 0.25 44.22
N ALA A 877 14.82 0.39 44.66
CA ALA A 877 14.50 0.75 46.04
C ALA A 877 14.96 -0.33 47.03
N ALA A 878 14.88 -1.60 46.65
CA ALA A 878 15.20 -2.74 47.51
C ALA A 878 16.72 -2.95 47.71
N LEU A 879 17.51 -2.70 46.66
CA LEU A 879 18.98 -2.78 46.71
C LEU A 879 19.62 -1.46 47.17
N GLY A 880 18.86 -0.36 47.17
CA GLY A 880 19.35 0.98 47.55
C GLY A 880 20.37 1.57 46.57
N ARG A 881 20.34 1.14 45.30
CA ARG A 881 21.31 1.49 44.26
C ARG A 881 20.78 1.20 42.85
N THR A 882 21.50 1.65 41.84
CA THR A 882 21.33 1.20 40.45
C THR A 882 21.96 -0.17 40.22
N PHE A 883 21.38 -0.91 39.28
CA PHE A 883 21.88 -2.19 38.79
C PHE A 883 21.42 -2.42 37.35
N ALA A 884 22.02 -3.41 36.70
CA ALA A 884 21.61 -3.84 35.38
C ALA A 884 21.68 -5.36 35.22
N LEU A 885 20.93 -5.89 34.28
CA LEU A 885 21.15 -7.21 33.67
C LEU A 885 21.89 -7.02 32.34
N ALA A 886 22.75 -7.97 32.00
CA ALA A 886 23.54 -7.92 30.78
C ALA A 886 23.86 -9.31 30.25
N LEU A 887 24.00 -9.41 28.93
CA LEU A 887 24.51 -10.60 28.24
C LEU A 887 26.02 -10.43 28.00
N VAL A 888 26.85 -11.11 28.78
CA VAL A 888 28.32 -10.95 28.75
C VAL A 888 29.01 -12.26 28.38
N ALA A 889 29.93 -12.21 27.41
CA ALA A 889 30.71 -13.33 26.92
C ALA A 889 31.50 -14.00 28.05
N GLY A 890 31.23 -15.30 28.28
CA GLY A 890 31.82 -16.04 29.39
C GLY A 890 31.39 -15.57 30.78
N GLY A 891 30.25 -14.86 30.89
CA GLY A 891 29.81 -14.16 32.11
C GLY A 891 29.78 -15.02 33.38
N GLY A 892 29.50 -16.33 33.27
CA GLY A 892 29.52 -17.26 34.41
C GLY A 892 30.90 -17.41 35.07
N ASN A 893 31.98 -17.15 34.34
CA ASN A 893 33.37 -17.22 34.85
C ASN A 893 33.93 -15.83 35.20
N ARG A 894 33.10 -14.78 35.17
CA ARG A 894 33.51 -13.38 35.34
C ARG A 894 32.94 -12.74 36.60
N LEU A 895 32.34 -13.50 37.51
CA LEU A 895 31.77 -12.94 38.73
C LEU A 895 32.87 -12.24 39.55
N GLY A 896 32.64 -10.98 39.89
CA GLY A 896 33.62 -10.12 40.56
C GLY A 896 34.57 -9.36 39.61
N ASP A 897 34.58 -9.66 38.30
CA ASP A 897 35.37 -8.91 37.33
C ASP A 897 34.88 -7.46 37.27
N ARG A 898 35.83 -6.54 37.12
CA ARG A 898 35.57 -5.14 36.79
C ARG A 898 35.57 -4.96 35.27
N LEU A 899 34.45 -4.52 34.71
CA LEU A 899 34.26 -4.20 33.29
C LEU A 899 33.87 -2.73 33.13
N TYR A 900 33.70 -2.28 31.89
CA TYR A 900 33.37 -0.89 31.58
C TYR A 900 32.24 -0.79 30.57
N VAL A 901 31.37 0.20 30.76
CA VAL A 901 30.31 0.57 29.81
C VAL A 901 30.59 1.99 29.30
N PRO A 902 30.89 2.18 28.01
CA PRO A 902 31.02 3.52 27.43
C PRO A 902 29.65 4.17 27.33
N VAL A 903 29.52 5.35 27.93
CA VAL A 903 28.34 6.22 27.84
C VAL A 903 28.85 7.60 27.43
N ASN A 904 28.58 7.97 26.19
CA ASN A 904 29.21 9.11 25.53
C ASN A 904 30.74 9.02 25.63
N ASP A 905 31.40 10.06 26.13
CA ASP A 905 32.86 10.11 26.30
C ASP A 905 33.35 9.51 27.64
N THR A 906 32.45 8.93 28.44
CA THR A 906 32.77 8.41 29.78
C THR A 906 32.75 6.89 29.79
N LEU A 907 33.79 6.28 30.36
CA LEU A 907 33.81 4.86 30.68
C LEU A 907 33.34 4.63 32.11
N ILE A 908 32.16 4.03 32.25
CA ILE A 908 31.56 3.74 33.55
C ILE A 908 32.05 2.38 34.04
N PRO A 909 32.81 2.30 35.14
CA PRO A 909 33.23 1.03 35.71
C PRO A 909 32.04 0.31 36.37
N VAL A 910 31.94 -0.99 36.09
CA VAL A 910 30.90 -1.87 36.61
C VAL A 910 31.53 -3.15 37.15
N THR A 911 30.97 -3.71 38.22
CA THR A 911 31.34 -5.03 38.74
C THR A 911 30.34 -6.06 38.24
N VAL A 912 30.82 -7.17 37.68
CA VAL A 912 29.98 -8.29 37.27
C VAL A 912 29.52 -9.06 38.52
N ALA A 913 28.22 -9.28 38.63
CA ALA A 913 27.58 -9.95 39.74
C ALA A 913 26.67 -11.09 39.25
N HIS A 914 26.16 -11.88 40.20
CA HIS A 914 25.12 -12.84 39.91
C HIS A 914 23.86 -12.12 39.40
N HIS A 915 23.13 -12.70 38.44
CA HIS A 915 21.94 -12.06 37.86
C HIS A 915 20.75 -11.99 38.84
N VAL A 916 20.69 -12.90 39.81
CA VAL A 916 19.75 -12.80 40.95
C VAL A 916 20.42 -11.97 42.04
N LEU A 917 20.01 -10.71 42.19
CA LEU A 917 20.62 -9.73 43.10
C LEU A 917 19.86 -9.56 44.42
N TYR A 918 18.55 -9.79 44.40
CA TYR A 918 17.67 -9.64 45.57
C TYR A 918 17.14 -10.98 46.07
N ASP A 919 17.26 -11.22 47.37
CA ASP A 919 16.77 -12.42 48.07
C ASP A 919 17.10 -13.74 47.32
N PRO A 920 18.39 -14.04 47.04
CA PRO A 920 18.77 -15.19 46.21
C PRO A 920 18.27 -16.53 46.78
N GLU A 921 18.18 -16.64 48.10
CA GLU A 921 17.65 -17.82 48.81
C GLU A 921 16.11 -17.90 48.81
N SER A 922 15.42 -16.92 48.23
CA SER A 922 13.96 -16.87 48.12
C SER A 922 13.23 -16.98 49.46
N THR A 923 13.78 -16.35 50.51
CA THR A 923 13.21 -16.34 51.87
C THR A 923 11.86 -15.63 51.94
N ARG A 924 11.55 -14.74 50.99
CA ARG A 924 10.31 -13.95 50.95
C ARG A 924 9.19 -14.57 50.11
N ARG A 925 9.42 -15.75 49.52
CA ARG A 925 8.45 -16.45 48.65
C ARG A 925 7.10 -16.71 49.34
N ASP A 926 7.15 -17.00 50.63
CA ASP A 926 5.98 -17.40 51.42
C ASP A 926 5.37 -16.27 52.27
N GLY A 927 5.82 -15.03 52.07
CA GLY A 927 5.27 -13.83 52.73
C GLY A 927 6.02 -13.43 53.99
#